data_AF-A0A8C6WKU6-F1
#
_entry.id   AF-A0A8C6WKU6-F1
#
_cell.length_a   1.000
_cell.length_b   1.000
_cell.length_c   1.000
_cell.angle_alpha   90.00
_cell.angle_beta   90.00
_cell.angle_gamma   90.00
#
_symmetry.space_group_name_H-M   'P 1'
#
loop_
_entity.id
_entity.type
_entity.pdbx_description
1 polymer ?
#
loop_
_entity_poly.entity_id
_entity_poly.type
_entity_poly.pdbx_seq_one_letter_code
_entity_poly.pdbx_strand_id
1 'polypeptide(L)'
;KRQREKTKSFRKNLRKYCSVRTLFQSIPFVSAQVMGVNISDGDKVVFEDVGQRENSMLANESILMRGLVVRSHSNQLALRFHSSRPDSGSVLLRYRAFVLSCPFPPSPPFGDVSVSSLHSGGQAFFSCLTGYQLQGPRVLTCRNTTTPYWSGKEPRCRAACGGLLKNVTVGRIAPSGHRLHVHFEKTSDLLYSLDFVDRLVIKNGNSIDSSVLYDSYEVEYLPNEGLLSSSRFLFIELTTDSSGTSTAFAPGHCYEPFVKYGNLTSSDPSWAVGAVVEFSCDPGYTLEQGSVTIECTNPDDPQWNDTEPACRAVCSGEITDSAGVVLSPNWPEAYDRGQDCIWGIHVEEDKRIMMDIQVLNIGVNDLLTFYDGDDLTAKVLGSYGGSRPRFKLYTSTADVTIQFQSDPATNIYGYGNGFVVHFFEVVRNDTCPELPEISNGWKSSSHPDLVQGTVVTYQCYPGFQVEGAELLMCQWDLTWSGDLPTCQRVVSCPDPGQVAHSRRLLSSPHFSVGSSVQYMCDKGFSLQGNSLLTCYSRGTGGPRWTHKPPACIPETFEPCSHPGNPTFGVPSSRQPLFQPGETLRYSCLRGHQLLGEPVLRCIPGHPSQWSGLPPVCKVLQIKSTHKTSITVCLNLNIVKLKRSLTMFSTRQAGYPSLRFSPCLVQTLRPTGDPSLRFSPCLVQTLRPTGDPSLRFSPCLVQTVRPTGDPSLRFSPCLVQTLRPTGDPSLRFSPCLVLTLRPTGDPSLRFSPCLVLTLGSTGDLSLGF
;
A
#
# COMPACT_ATOMS: atom_id res chain seq x y z
N LYS A 1 -57.68 -21.17 26.05
CA LYS A 1 -57.35 -22.50 26.65
C LYS A 1 -58.65 -23.24 27.00
N ARG A 2 -59.04 -24.20 26.14
CA ARG A 2 -60.20 -25.12 26.16
C ARG A 2 -61.18 -25.05 27.35
N GLN A 3 -62.38 -24.49 27.11
CA GLN A 3 -63.61 -24.81 27.86
C GLN A 3 -63.87 -26.32 27.70
N ARG A 4 -63.67 -27.10 28.76
CA ARG A 4 -63.94 -28.55 28.75
C ARG A 4 -64.99 -28.85 29.80
N GLU A 5 -66.16 -29.28 29.34
CA GLU A 5 -67.14 -29.99 30.16
C GLU A 5 -66.44 -31.21 30.77
N LYS A 6 -66.22 -31.20 32.09
CA LYS A 6 -65.59 -32.33 32.79
C LYS A 6 -66.69 -33.19 33.40
N THR A 7 -66.86 -34.39 32.86
CA THR A 7 -67.75 -35.41 33.45
C THR A 7 -66.92 -36.36 34.29
N LYS A 8 -67.27 -36.56 35.55
CA LYS A 8 -66.58 -37.49 36.46
C LYS A 8 -67.61 -38.27 37.29
N SER A 9 -67.27 -39.50 37.67
CA SER A 9 -68.10 -40.37 38.49
C SER A 9 -67.29 -40.84 39.70
N PHE A 10 -67.92 -40.88 40.87
CA PHE A 10 -67.26 -41.34 42.09
C PHE A 10 -68.24 -42.15 42.95
N ARG A 11 -67.76 -43.29 43.46
CA ARG A 11 -68.50 -44.20 44.35
C ARG A 11 -67.89 -44.11 45.75
N LYS A 12 -68.71 -43.86 46.78
CA LYS A 12 -68.25 -43.84 48.18
C LYS A 12 -69.06 -44.79 49.04
N ASN A 13 -68.34 -45.62 49.81
CA ASN A 13 -68.92 -46.44 50.88
C ASN A 13 -69.02 -45.59 52.15
N LEU A 14 -70.21 -45.53 52.73
CA LEU A 14 -70.55 -44.70 53.88
C LEU A 14 -70.53 -45.58 55.15
N ARG A 15 -69.87 -45.10 56.20
CA ARG A 15 -69.82 -45.73 57.54
C ARG A 15 -70.62 -44.90 58.54
N LYS A 16 -70.95 -45.50 59.70
CA LYS A 16 -71.83 -45.05 60.81
C LYS A 16 -71.99 -43.52 61.00
N TYR A 17 -70.91 -42.75 60.84
CA TYR A 17 -70.93 -41.29 60.70
C TYR A 17 -69.95 -40.85 59.63
N CYS A 18 -70.44 -40.35 58.49
CA CYS A 18 -69.58 -39.91 57.39
C CYS A 18 -70.08 -38.61 56.79
N SER A 19 -69.22 -37.59 56.79
CA SER A 19 -69.43 -36.36 56.01
C SER A 19 -68.41 -36.31 54.89
N VAL A 20 -68.89 -36.20 53.66
CA VAL A 20 -68.05 -36.08 52.47
C VAL A 20 -68.29 -34.71 51.86
N ARG A 21 -67.28 -33.85 51.91
CA ARG A 21 -67.28 -32.58 51.20
C ARG A 21 -66.45 -32.71 49.93
N THR A 22 -67.01 -32.28 48.82
CA THR A 22 -66.29 -32.20 47.54
C THR A 22 -66.26 -30.75 47.10
N LEU A 23 -65.05 -30.20 47.03
CA LEU A 23 -64.80 -28.84 46.59
C LEU A 23 -64.48 -28.87 45.09
N PHE A 24 -65.32 -28.25 44.27
CA PHE A 24 -65.05 -28.14 42.83
C PHE A 24 -64.35 -26.81 42.56
N GLN A 25 -63.06 -26.75 42.91
CA GLN A 25 -62.22 -25.60 42.60
C GLN A 25 -62.14 -25.40 41.08
N SER A 26 -62.32 -24.15 40.62
CA SER A 26 -62.18 -23.65 39.25
C SER A 26 -63.39 -23.69 38.27
N ILE A 27 -64.62 -24.06 38.68
CA ILE A 27 -65.79 -24.04 37.77
C ILE A 27 -67.07 -23.55 38.48
N PRO A 28 -67.78 -22.52 37.96
CA PRO A 28 -69.05 -22.05 38.52
C PRO A 28 -70.25 -22.91 38.06
N PHE A 29 -71.01 -23.41 39.03
CA PHE A 29 -72.17 -24.31 38.97
C PHE A 29 -71.87 -25.78 38.62
N VAL A 30 -72.23 -26.67 39.57
CA VAL A 30 -72.06 -28.13 39.46
C VAL A 30 -73.43 -28.81 39.51
N SER A 31 -73.72 -29.65 38.52
CA SER A 31 -74.86 -30.57 38.58
C SER A 31 -74.37 -31.99 38.85
N ALA A 32 -74.93 -32.65 39.87
CA ALA A 32 -74.63 -34.01 40.24
C ALA A 32 -75.87 -34.89 40.04
N GLN A 33 -75.77 -35.89 39.18
CA GLN A 33 -76.79 -36.91 39.00
C GLN A 33 -76.49 -38.13 39.86
N VAL A 34 -77.49 -38.58 40.61
CA VAL A 34 -77.44 -39.79 41.42
C VAL A 34 -77.61 -41.00 40.51
N MET A 35 -76.59 -41.83 40.38
CA MET A 35 -76.60 -42.98 39.47
C MET A 35 -76.99 -44.30 40.14
N GLY A 36 -76.95 -44.36 41.47
CA GLY A 36 -77.33 -45.53 42.25
C GLY A 36 -77.21 -45.27 43.75
N VAL A 37 -78.19 -45.76 44.51
CA VAL A 37 -78.34 -45.55 45.95
C VAL A 37 -78.66 -46.89 46.57
N ASN A 38 -77.86 -47.33 47.54
CA ASN A 38 -78.13 -48.52 48.34
C ASN A 38 -77.97 -48.14 49.82
N ILE A 39 -79.10 -47.95 50.50
CA ILE A 39 -79.21 -47.44 51.88
C ILE A 39 -80.09 -48.40 52.68
N SER A 40 -79.73 -48.69 53.92
CA SER A 40 -80.44 -49.56 54.84
C SER A 40 -81.65 -48.87 55.46
N ASP A 41 -82.68 -49.64 55.84
CA ASP A 41 -83.88 -49.10 56.47
C ASP A 41 -83.55 -48.43 57.83
N GLY A 42 -83.84 -47.13 57.95
CA GLY A 42 -83.52 -46.29 59.11
C GLY A 42 -82.25 -45.42 59.00
N ASP A 43 -81.49 -45.51 57.91
CA ASP A 43 -80.32 -44.66 57.64
C ASP A 43 -80.72 -43.33 56.98
N LYS A 44 -80.05 -42.22 57.32
CA LYS A 44 -80.31 -40.88 56.76
C LYS A 44 -79.17 -40.39 55.89
N VAL A 45 -79.49 -39.93 54.66
CA VAL A 45 -78.54 -39.28 53.73
C VAL A 45 -79.07 -37.91 53.34
N VAL A 46 -78.25 -36.88 53.50
CA VAL A 46 -78.57 -35.51 53.10
C VAL A 46 -77.51 -34.96 52.16
N PHE A 47 -77.95 -34.39 51.04
CA PHE A 47 -77.15 -33.54 50.15
C PHE A 47 -77.37 -32.08 50.51
N GLU A 48 -76.28 -31.35 50.74
CA GLU A 48 -76.29 -29.93 51.05
C GLU A 48 -75.38 -29.16 50.08
N ASP A 49 -75.80 -27.95 49.73
CA ASP A 49 -74.94 -26.93 49.14
C ASP A 49 -74.21 -26.18 50.26
N VAL A 50 -72.88 -26.18 50.24
CA VAL A 50 -72.07 -25.57 51.29
C VAL A 50 -71.57 -24.20 50.82
N GLY A 51 -72.44 -23.21 50.90
CA GLY A 51 -72.11 -21.81 50.61
C GLY A 51 -71.29 -21.13 51.71
N GLN A 52 -70.76 -19.93 51.43
CA GLN A 52 -69.97 -19.16 52.39
C GLN A 52 -70.79 -18.56 53.55
N ARG A 53 -72.12 -18.55 53.48
CA ARG A 53 -72.98 -17.93 54.52
C ARG A 53 -73.89 -18.93 55.24
N GLU A 54 -74.54 -19.88 54.57
CA GLU A 54 -75.31 -20.98 55.21
C GLU A 54 -75.41 -22.23 54.31
N ASN A 55 -75.58 -23.43 54.89
CA ASN A 55 -75.78 -24.68 54.16
C ASN A 55 -77.26 -24.82 53.74
N SER A 56 -77.52 -25.04 52.45
CA SER A 56 -78.89 -25.31 51.96
C SER A 56 -79.08 -26.79 51.64
N MET A 57 -80.16 -27.40 52.13
CA MET A 57 -80.47 -28.81 51.82
C MET A 57 -80.98 -28.92 50.38
N LEU A 58 -80.32 -29.73 49.56
CA LEU A 58 -80.68 -29.95 48.17
C LEU A 58 -81.46 -31.26 47.95
N ALA A 59 -81.17 -32.31 48.73
CA ALA A 59 -81.92 -33.55 48.74
C ALA A 59 -81.75 -34.35 50.04
N ASN A 60 -82.74 -35.16 50.41
CA ASN A 60 -82.71 -36.05 51.57
C ASN A 60 -83.00 -37.51 51.18
N GLU A 61 -83.03 -38.43 52.15
CA GLU A 61 -83.25 -39.87 51.94
C GLU A 61 -84.58 -40.19 51.26
N SER A 62 -85.63 -39.39 51.48
CA SER A 62 -86.96 -39.64 50.92
C SER A 62 -87.08 -39.34 49.43
N ILE A 63 -86.19 -38.50 48.88
CA ILE A 63 -86.23 -38.11 47.46
C ILE A 63 -85.00 -38.58 46.67
N LEU A 64 -84.06 -39.30 47.32
CA LEU A 64 -82.81 -39.75 46.71
C LEU A 64 -83.01 -40.97 45.78
N MET A 65 -83.54 -40.74 44.59
CA MET A 65 -83.78 -41.79 43.59
C MET A 65 -82.67 -41.85 42.54
N ARG A 66 -82.50 -43.03 41.91
CA ARG A 66 -81.65 -43.18 40.73
C ARG A 66 -82.16 -42.25 39.62
N GLY A 67 -81.28 -41.40 39.11
CA GLY A 67 -81.56 -40.40 38.07
C GLY A 67 -81.77 -38.98 38.60
N LEU A 68 -81.94 -38.78 39.93
CA LEU A 68 -82.11 -37.45 40.53
C LEU A 68 -80.91 -36.54 40.21
N VAL A 69 -81.17 -35.33 39.71
CA VAL A 69 -80.15 -34.33 39.41
C VAL A 69 -80.20 -33.23 40.45
N VAL A 70 -79.13 -33.08 41.21
CA VAL A 70 -78.96 -32.09 42.27
C VAL A 70 -78.03 -30.98 41.76
N ARG A 71 -78.39 -29.71 41.95
CA ARG A 71 -77.63 -28.56 41.42
C ARG A 71 -77.10 -27.69 42.55
N SER A 72 -75.79 -27.44 42.56
CA SER A 72 -75.13 -26.56 43.52
C SER A 72 -74.73 -25.23 42.88
N HIS A 73 -75.03 -24.14 43.56
CA HIS A 73 -74.71 -22.76 43.20
C HIS A 73 -73.43 -22.25 43.86
N SER A 74 -72.99 -22.88 44.97
CA SER A 74 -71.75 -22.50 45.67
C SER A 74 -70.49 -23.22 45.18
N ASN A 75 -70.65 -24.16 44.24
CA ASN A 75 -69.60 -25.06 43.74
C ASN A 75 -69.04 -26.03 44.80
N GLN A 76 -69.72 -26.16 45.94
CA GLN A 76 -69.36 -27.07 47.01
C GLN A 76 -70.57 -27.93 47.41
N LEU A 77 -70.45 -29.23 47.19
CA LEU A 77 -71.48 -30.20 47.58
C LEU A 77 -70.99 -31.01 48.78
N ALA A 78 -71.83 -31.11 49.81
CA ALA A 78 -71.61 -31.99 50.94
C ALA A 78 -72.67 -33.09 50.99
N LEU A 79 -72.21 -34.31 51.22
CA LEU A 79 -73.06 -35.46 51.52
C LEU A 79 -72.85 -35.84 52.98
N ARG A 80 -73.93 -35.82 53.76
CA ARG A 80 -73.93 -36.23 55.17
C ARG A 80 -74.68 -37.54 55.31
N PHE A 81 -74.05 -38.52 55.95
CA PHE A 81 -74.63 -39.83 56.24
C PHE A 81 -74.61 -40.12 57.73
N HIS A 82 -75.75 -40.57 58.24
CA HIS A 82 -75.94 -40.97 59.62
C HIS A 82 -76.64 -42.33 59.68
N SER A 83 -76.02 -43.31 60.33
CA SER A 83 -76.57 -44.66 60.53
C SER A 83 -76.42 -45.12 61.98
N SER A 84 -77.43 -45.83 62.48
CA SER A 84 -77.37 -46.50 63.79
C SER A 84 -76.59 -47.83 63.74
N ARG A 85 -76.25 -48.34 62.54
CA ARG A 85 -75.57 -49.62 62.31
C ARG A 85 -74.13 -49.44 61.77
N PRO A 86 -73.18 -50.35 62.06
CA PRO A 86 -71.77 -50.14 61.69
C PRO A 86 -71.44 -50.28 60.19
N ASP A 87 -72.20 -51.05 59.40
CA ASP A 87 -71.78 -51.45 58.04
C ASP A 87 -72.69 -51.01 56.87
N SER A 88 -72.03 -50.24 55.99
CA SER A 88 -72.12 -50.12 54.51
C SER A 88 -73.44 -49.74 53.80
N GLY A 89 -73.70 -48.43 53.74
CA GLY A 89 -74.46 -47.82 52.63
C GLY A 89 -73.50 -47.38 51.50
N SER A 90 -73.94 -47.34 50.22
CA SER A 90 -73.13 -46.78 49.13
C SER A 90 -73.94 -45.89 48.21
N VAL A 91 -73.34 -44.76 47.81
CA VAL A 91 -73.93 -43.82 46.86
C VAL A 91 -72.95 -43.63 45.68
N LEU A 92 -73.46 -43.76 44.46
CA LEU A 92 -72.73 -43.51 43.22
C LEU A 92 -73.24 -42.21 42.58
N LEU A 93 -72.34 -41.24 42.39
CA LEU A 93 -72.67 -39.94 41.82
C LEU A 93 -71.88 -39.71 40.54
N ARG A 94 -72.57 -39.26 39.50
CA ARG A 94 -71.96 -38.72 38.27
C ARG A 94 -72.25 -37.24 38.20
N TYR A 95 -71.21 -36.41 38.08
CA TYR A 95 -71.38 -34.97 38.04
C TYR A 95 -70.85 -34.37 36.74
N ARG A 96 -71.46 -33.25 36.34
CA ARG A 96 -71.10 -32.41 35.20
C ARG A 96 -70.99 -30.96 35.69
N ALA A 97 -69.95 -30.27 35.25
CA ALA A 97 -69.71 -28.87 35.57
C ALA A 97 -69.78 -28.03 34.30
N PHE A 98 -70.50 -26.91 34.33
CA PHE A 98 -70.71 -26.01 33.20
C PHE A 98 -69.95 -24.69 33.40
N VAL A 99 -69.67 -23.96 32.33
CA VAL A 99 -69.09 -22.61 32.40
C VAL A 99 -70.21 -21.60 32.10
N LEU A 100 -70.55 -20.72 33.04
CA LEU A 100 -71.66 -19.75 32.93
C LEU A 100 -71.28 -18.44 32.21
N SER A 101 -70.40 -18.48 31.21
CA SER A 101 -69.98 -17.28 30.48
C SER A 101 -70.23 -17.46 28.99
N CYS A 102 -70.74 -16.41 28.33
CA CYS A 102 -70.78 -16.36 26.88
C CYS A 102 -69.35 -16.50 26.32
N PRO A 103 -69.15 -17.18 25.18
CA PRO A 103 -67.85 -17.19 24.52
C PRO A 103 -67.46 -15.77 24.13
N PHE A 104 -66.17 -15.44 24.16
CA PHE A 104 -65.71 -14.14 23.69
C PHE A 104 -66.09 -14.00 22.20
N PRO A 105 -66.86 -12.98 21.81
CA PRO A 105 -67.33 -12.81 20.44
C PRO A 105 -66.13 -12.53 19.52
N PRO A 106 -66.10 -13.11 18.31
CA PRO A 106 -65.05 -12.82 17.35
C PRO A 106 -65.15 -11.37 16.87
N SER A 107 -64.01 -10.71 16.68
CA SER A 107 -63.97 -9.40 16.04
C SER A 107 -64.42 -9.50 14.59
N PRO A 108 -65.27 -8.58 14.10
CA PRO A 108 -65.66 -8.58 12.69
C PRO A 108 -64.46 -8.19 11.82
N PRO A 109 -64.35 -8.72 10.58
CA PRO A 109 -63.31 -8.29 9.65
C PRO A 109 -63.40 -6.77 9.45
N PHE A 110 -62.29 -6.05 9.61
CA PHE A 110 -62.22 -4.58 9.54
C PHE A 110 -63.02 -3.83 10.62
N GLY A 111 -63.16 -4.44 11.80
CA GLY A 111 -63.74 -3.82 12.98
C GLY A 111 -63.24 -4.43 14.29
N ASP A 112 -63.68 -3.88 15.41
CA ASP A 112 -63.26 -4.30 16.74
C ASP A 112 -64.47 -4.60 17.65
N VAL A 113 -64.24 -5.36 18.71
CA VAL A 113 -65.26 -5.72 19.70
C VAL A 113 -64.74 -5.53 21.12
N SER A 114 -65.43 -4.67 21.87
CA SER A 114 -65.19 -4.49 23.31
C SER A 114 -66.30 -5.15 24.11
N VAL A 115 -65.96 -5.83 25.20
CA VAL A 115 -66.94 -6.57 26.01
C VAL A 115 -66.90 -6.09 27.45
N SER A 116 -68.03 -5.60 27.95
CA SER A 116 -68.17 -5.13 29.34
C SER A 116 -68.09 -6.28 30.37
N SER A 117 -68.67 -7.44 30.05
CA SER A 117 -68.59 -8.67 30.85
C SER A 117 -69.02 -9.86 30.00
N LEU A 118 -68.42 -11.02 30.22
CA LEU A 118 -68.84 -12.29 29.60
C LEU A 118 -69.92 -13.03 30.41
N HIS A 119 -70.29 -12.49 31.57
CA HIS A 119 -71.36 -13.04 32.42
C HIS A 119 -72.74 -12.62 31.90
N SER A 120 -73.79 -13.30 32.36
CA SER A 120 -75.17 -12.97 32.02
C SER A 120 -75.49 -11.49 32.28
N GLY A 121 -76.03 -10.80 31.27
CA GLY A 121 -76.30 -9.36 31.32
C GLY A 121 -75.17 -8.48 30.78
N GLY A 122 -73.98 -9.04 30.53
CA GLY A 122 -72.88 -8.32 29.89
C GLY A 122 -73.15 -8.00 28.42
N GLN A 123 -72.59 -6.88 27.94
CA GLN A 123 -72.76 -6.36 26.59
C GLN A 123 -71.43 -6.38 25.82
N ALA A 124 -71.49 -6.81 24.56
CA ALA A 124 -70.43 -6.69 23.57
C ALA A 124 -70.76 -5.56 22.60
N PHE A 125 -69.87 -4.58 22.48
CA PHE A 125 -69.97 -3.40 21.62
C PHE A 125 -69.08 -3.59 20.40
N PHE A 126 -69.64 -3.43 19.21
CA PHE A 126 -68.94 -3.61 17.95
C PHE A 126 -68.75 -2.26 17.25
N SER A 127 -67.52 -2.01 16.81
CA SER A 127 -67.12 -0.83 16.03
C SER A 127 -66.46 -1.28 14.72
N CYS A 128 -66.48 -0.40 13.70
CA CYS A 128 -65.72 -0.61 12.47
C CYS A 128 -64.53 0.34 12.43
N LEU A 129 -63.47 -0.09 11.74
CA LEU A 129 -62.33 0.77 11.42
C LEU A 129 -62.77 1.90 10.47
N THR A 130 -62.00 2.98 10.45
CA THR A 130 -62.23 4.14 9.59
C THR A 130 -62.39 3.73 8.12
N GLY A 131 -63.41 4.25 7.43
CA GLY A 131 -63.74 3.85 6.05
C GLY A 131 -64.70 2.67 5.91
N TYR A 132 -65.07 1.99 7.02
CA TYR A 132 -66.03 0.89 7.02
C TYR A 132 -67.28 1.24 7.84
N GLN A 133 -68.45 0.87 7.34
CA GLN A 133 -69.74 1.06 8.03
C GLN A 133 -70.25 -0.26 8.60
N LEU A 134 -70.73 -0.21 9.85
CA LEU A 134 -71.23 -1.37 10.57
C LEU A 134 -72.62 -1.77 10.03
N GLN A 135 -72.70 -2.93 9.38
CA GLN A 135 -73.96 -3.57 8.99
C GLN A 135 -74.35 -4.63 10.02
N GLY A 136 -75.30 -4.27 10.89
CA GLY A 136 -75.84 -5.14 11.92
C GLY A 136 -76.01 -4.44 13.26
N PRO A 137 -76.37 -5.18 14.33
CA PRO A 137 -76.54 -4.61 15.66
C PRO A 137 -75.20 -4.16 16.25
N ARG A 138 -75.12 -2.90 16.71
CA ARG A 138 -73.95 -2.31 17.37
C ARG A 138 -73.61 -2.95 18.72
N VAL A 139 -74.59 -3.56 19.38
CA VAL A 139 -74.46 -4.14 20.72
C VAL A 139 -75.16 -5.48 20.77
N LEU A 140 -74.48 -6.49 21.32
CA LEU A 140 -75.06 -7.79 21.65
C LEU A 140 -75.03 -8.01 23.17
N THR A 141 -76.10 -8.59 23.73
CA THR A 141 -76.21 -8.85 25.17
C THR A 141 -76.11 -10.35 25.45
N CYS A 142 -75.29 -10.74 26.43
CA CYS A 142 -75.17 -12.12 26.88
C CYS A 142 -76.43 -12.55 27.64
N ARG A 143 -77.23 -13.45 27.07
CA ARG A 143 -78.49 -13.92 27.64
C ARG A 143 -78.28 -15.08 28.59
N ASN A 144 -78.96 -15.05 29.74
CA ASN A 144 -78.87 -16.07 30.77
C ASN A 144 -79.74 -17.28 30.42
N THR A 145 -79.12 -18.38 29.99
CA THR A 145 -79.77 -19.69 29.80
C THR A 145 -78.82 -20.80 30.28
N THR A 146 -79.26 -22.07 30.23
CA THR A 146 -78.43 -23.24 30.60
C THR A 146 -77.08 -23.29 29.87
N THR A 147 -76.98 -22.65 28.71
CA THR A 147 -75.73 -22.33 27.99
C THR A 147 -75.80 -20.87 27.52
N PRO A 148 -75.15 -19.92 28.23
CA PRO A 148 -75.23 -18.50 27.89
C PRO A 148 -74.78 -18.22 26.45
N TYR A 149 -75.56 -17.40 25.72
CA TYR A 149 -75.30 -17.05 24.32
C TYR A 149 -75.56 -15.57 24.04
N TRP A 150 -74.95 -15.02 22.98
CA TRP A 150 -75.15 -13.64 22.56
C TRP A 150 -76.52 -13.43 21.90
N SER A 151 -77.16 -12.30 22.15
CA SER A 151 -78.53 -12.00 21.70
C SER A 151 -78.75 -12.01 20.18
N GLY A 152 -77.70 -12.08 19.37
CA GLY A 152 -77.75 -12.03 17.91
C GLY A 152 -76.44 -12.48 17.26
N LYS A 153 -76.39 -12.41 15.93
CA LYS A 153 -75.17 -12.64 15.14
C LYS A 153 -74.29 -11.40 15.11
N GLU A 154 -72.99 -11.61 14.96
CA GLU A 154 -71.98 -10.55 14.88
C GLU A 154 -72.23 -9.66 13.64
N PRO A 155 -72.10 -8.33 13.77
CA PRO A 155 -72.25 -7.41 12.65
C PRO A 155 -71.08 -7.52 11.66
N ARG A 156 -71.24 -7.02 10.44
CA ARG A 156 -70.18 -6.99 9.41
C ARG A 156 -69.77 -5.56 9.10
N CYS A 157 -68.48 -5.30 9.02
CA CYS A 157 -67.97 -4.02 8.52
C CYS A 157 -67.82 -4.12 7.00
N ARG A 158 -68.50 -3.23 6.26
CA ARG A 158 -68.34 -3.10 4.80
C ARG A 158 -67.74 -1.76 4.46
N ALA A 159 -66.84 -1.73 3.47
CA ALA A 159 -66.26 -0.49 2.96
C ALA A 159 -67.40 0.45 2.52
N ALA A 160 -67.36 1.69 3.00
CA ALA A 160 -68.33 2.71 2.64
C ALA A 160 -67.72 3.62 1.57
N CYS A 161 -68.17 3.50 0.32
CA CYS A 161 -67.79 4.41 -0.76
C CYS A 161 -68.58 5.73 -0.63
N GLY A 162 -67.90 6.88 -0.75
CA GLY A 162 -68.51 8.21 -0.68
C GLY A 162 -68.34 8.97 0.64
N GLY A 163 -67.31 8.66 1.43
CA GLY A 163 -66.96 9.39 2.65
C GLY A 163 -66.15 10.66 2.38
N LEU A 164 -66.47 11.76 3.09
CA LEU A 164 -65.60 12.92 3.17
C LEU A 164 -64.41 12.57 4.07
N LEU A 165 -63.23 12.39 3.49
CA LEU A 165 -61.98 12.23 4.22
C LEU A 165 -61.62 13.54 4.94
N LYS A 166 -62.00 13.65 6.22
CA LYS A 166 -61.54 14.72 7.11
C LYS A 166 -60.36 14.19 7.92
N ASN A 167 -59.26 14.95 7.91
CA ASN A 167 -57.99 14.61 8.54
C ASN A 167 -57.41 13.29 7.97
N VAL A 168 -56.99 13.34 6.70
CA VAL A 168 -56.18 12.28 6.09
C VAL A 168 -54.79 12.34 6.72
N THR A 169 -54.37 11.24 7.36
CA THR A 169 -53.04 11.07 7.96
C THR A 169 -52.02 10.45 7.01
N VAL A 170 -52.41 10.02 5.81
CA VAL A 170 -51.49 9.58 4.74
C VAL A 170 -51.79 10.38 3.46
N GLY A 171 -50.97 11.41 3.24
CA GLY A 171 -51.17 12.49 2.27
C GLY A 171 -51.19 13.84 2.98
N ARG A 172 -50.11 14.63 2.84
CA ARG A 172 -49.98 15.96 3.49
C ARG A 172 -51.03 16.93 2.93
N ILE A 173 -52.07 17.23 3.70
CA ILE A 173 -53.00 18.35 3.43
C ILE A 173 -52.55 19.53 4.29
N ALA A 174 -51.91 20.53 3.67
CA ALA A 174 -51.47 21.75 4.34
C ALA A 174 -52.67 22.59 4.87
N PRO A 175 -52.51 23.32 6.00
CA PRO A 175 -53.60 24.13 6.56
C PRO A 175 -54.01 25.30 5.66
N SER A 176 -55.23 25.80 5.91
CA SER A 176 -55.99 26.77 5.12
C SER A 176 -55.19 27.94 4.55
N GLY A 177 -55.10 27.98 3.21
CA GLY A 177 -54.53 29.09 2.44
C GLY A 177 -53.55 28.69 1.35
N HIS A 178 -53.06 27.44 1.35
CA HIS A 178 -52.01 26.97 0.45
C HIS A 178 -52.46 25.81 -0.45
N ARG A 179 -51.83 25.74 -1.63
CA ARG A 179 -52.07 24.77 -2.71
C ARG A 179 -51.83 23.34 -2.19
N LEU A 180 -52.72 22.41 -2.53
CA LEU A 180 -52.56 21.00 -2.13
C LEU A 180 -51.53 20.32 -3.03
N HIS A 181 -50.62 19.59 -2.41
CA HIS A 181 -49.54 18.85 -3.06
C HIS A 181 -49.69 17.36 -2.72
N VAL A 182 -49.98 16.53 -3.72
CA VAL A 182 -50.20 15.09 -3.54
C VAL A 182 -48.96 14.33 -3.96
N HIS A 183 -48.34 13.59 -3.04
CA HIS A 183 -47.16 12.75 -3.29
C HIS A 183 -47.54 11.27 -3.18
N PHE A 184 -46.95 10.41 -4.02
CA PHE A 184 -47.25 8.98 -4.08
C PHE A 184 -46.10 8.16 -3.45
N GLU A 185 -46.41 7.36 -2.44
CA GLU A 185 -45.43 6.75 -1.53
C GLU A 185 -45.04 5.30 -1.90
N LYS A 186 -45.84 4.59 -2.71
CA LYS A 186 -45.59 3.19 -3.08
C LYS A 186 -46.32 2.79 -4.37
N THR A 187 -45.59 2.45 -5.44
CA THR A 187 -46.16 1.80 -6.63
C THR A 187 -46.10 0.28 -6.46
N SER A 188 -47.03 -0.29 -5.69
CA SER A 188 -47.28 -1.73 -5.78
C SER A 188 -48.10 -2.00 -7.04
N ASP A 189 -47.50 -2.59 -8.07
CA ASP A 189 -48.08 -3.40 -9.17
C ASP A 189 -49.42 -2.98 -9.82
N LEU A 190 -49.92 -1.78 -9.58
CA LEU A 190 -51.18 -1.26 -10.13
C LEU A 190 -51.09 -0.99 -11.64
N LEU A 191 -49.86 -0.85 -12.16
CA LEU A 191 -49.60 -0.56 -13.57
C LEU A 191 -48.91 -1.72 -14.33
N TYR A 192 -48.58 -2.82 -13.63
CA TYR A 192 -47.87 -3.97 -14.21
C TYR A 192 -48.65 -5.29 -14.15
N SER A 193 -49.86 -5.31 -13.57
CA SER A 193 -50.78 -6.42 -13.79
C SER A 193 -51.40 -6.30 -15.18
N LEU A 194 -51.28 -7.35 -15.98
CA LEU A 194 -51.82 -7.47 -17.35
C LEU A 194 -53.37 -7.43 -17.44
N ASP A 195 -54.05 -7.04 -16.36
CA ASP A 195 -55.50 -6.89 -16.27
C ASP A 195 -55.85 -5.41 -15.96
N PHE A 196 -56.11 -4.63 -17.02
CA PHE A 196 -56.54 -3.22 -16.97
C PHE A 196 -57.90 -3.03 -16.27
N VAL A 197 -57.97 -2.95 -14.93
CA VAL A 197 -59.29 -2.78 -14.27
C VAL A 197 -59.34 -1.73 -13.15
N ASP A 198 -58.21 -1.35 -12.57
CA ASP A 198 -58.19 -0.34 -11.51
C ASP A 198 -57.81 1.04 -12.06
N ARG A 199 -58.69 2.03 -11.88
CA ARG A 199 -58.49 3.41 -12.35
C ARG A 199 -58.50 4.40 -11.18
N LEU A 200 -57.52 5.29 -11.18
CA LEU A 200 -57.39 6.38 -10.23
C LEU A 200 -57.53 7.72 -10.98
N VAL A 201 -58.50 8.53 -10.56
CA VAL A 201 -58.72 9.88 -11.08
C VAL A 201 -58.67 10.89 -9.94
N ILE A 202 -57.90 11.96 -10.11
CA ILE A 202 -57.79 13.06 -9.14
C ILE A 202 -58.27 14.33 -9.83
N LYS A 203 -59.21 15.04 -9.21
CA LYS A 203 -59.87 16.23 -9.76
C LYS A 203 -59.70 17.44 -8.84
N ASN A 204 -59.61 18.61 -9.44
CA ASN A 204 -59.33 19.90 -8.80
C ASN A 204 -60.60 20.57 -8.25
N GLY A 205 -61.15 20.05 -7.17
CA GLY A 205 -62.38 20.57 -6.58
C GLY A 205 -63.00 19.60 -5.59
N ASN A 206 -64.26 19.85 -5.22
CA ASN A 206 -64.99 19.04 -4.24
C ASN A 206 -66.13 18.21 -4.85
N SER A 207 -66.27 18.20 -6.18
CA SER A 207 -67.36 17.52 -6.89
C SER A 207 -66.82 16.61 -8.00
N ILE A 208 -67.63 15.62 -8.40
CA ILE A 208 -67.31 14.69 -9.47
C ILE A 208 -67.10 15.38 -10.83
N ASP A 209 -67.70 16.55 -11.02
CA ASP A 209 -67.63 17.38 -12.24
C ASP A 209 -66.41 18.32 -12.25
N SER A 210 -65.55 18.27 -11.23
CA SER A 210 -64.35 19.11 -11.14
C SER A 210 -63.32 18.73 -12.20
N SER A 211 -62.49 19.68 -12.64
CA SER A 211 -61.50 19.43 -13.70
C SER A 211 -60.49 18.37 -13.28
N VAL A 212 -60.15 17.46 -14.20
CA VAL A 212 -59.19 16.37 -13.94
C VAL A 212 -57.77 16.96 -13.82
N LEU A 213 -57.09 16.61 -12.73
CA LEU A 213 -55.66 16.88 -12.52
C LEU A 213 -54.79 15.68 -12.91
N TYR A 214 -55.33 14.47 -12.73
CA TYR A 214 -54.63 13.24 -13.05
C TYR A 214 -55.64 12.13 -13.34
N ASP A 215 -55.32 11.33 -14.34
CA ASP A 215 -56.06 10.12 -14.71
C ASP A 215 -55.06 9.04 -15.07
N SER A 216 -55.09 7.94 -14.33
CA SER A 216 -54.17 6.82 -14.54
C SER A 216 -54.33 6.12 -15.89
N TYR A 217 -55.40 6.40 -16.65
CA TYR A 217 -55.62 5.85 -17.99
C TYR A 217 -55.12 6.76 -19.12
N GLU A 218 -54.95 8.05 -18.86
CA GLU A 218 -54.45 9.01 -19.86
C GLU A 218 -52.93 9.26 -19.73
N VAL A 219 -52.34 8.95 -18.58
CA VAL A 219 -50.93 9.23 -18.27
C VAL A 219 -50.20 7.94 -17.87
N GLU A 220 -49.17 7.57 -18.63
CA GLU A 220 -48.41 6.31 -18.49
C GLU A 220 -47.51 6.25 -17.23
N TYR A 221 -47.33 7.39 -16.54
CA TYR A 221 -46.49 7.49 -15.33
C TYR A 221 -47.10 8.46 -14.31
N LEU A 222 -46.86 8.23 -13.02
CA LEU A 222 -47.23 9.15 -11.95
C LEU A 222 -46.33 10.40 -11.99
N PRO A 223 -46.86 11.62 -11.83
CA PRO A 223 -46.04 12.82 -11.78
C PRO A 223 -45.23 12.88 -10.47
N ASN A 224 -43.90 12.70 -10.58
CA ASN A 224 -42.95 12.69 -9.46
C ASN A 224 -42.91 14.03 -8.68
N GLU A 225 -43.22 15.13 -9.35
CA GLU A 225 -43.35 16.45 -8.71
C GLU A 225 -44.62 16.60 -7.87
N GLY A 226 -45.48 15.58 -7.80
CA GLY A 226 -46.77 15.65 -7.13
C GLY A 226 -47.82 16.48 -7.88
N LEU A 227 -49.09 16.30 -7.52
CA LEU A 227 -50.19 17.04 -8.16
C LEU A 227 -50.46 18.33 -7.41
N LEU A 228 -50.43 19.45 -8.13
CA LEU A 228 -50.74 20.78 -7.61
C LEU A 228 -52.22 21.12 -7.84
N SER A 229 -52.99 21.17 -6.75
CA SER A 229 -54.36 21.66 -6.79
C SER A 229 -54.39 23.19 -6.79
N SER A 230 -55.22 23.79 -7.66
CA SER A 230 -55.57 25.22 -7.54
C SER A 230 -56.77 25.46 -6.60
N SER A 231 -57.37 24.39 -6.08
CA SER A 231 -58.49 24.38 -5.14
C SER A 231 -58.01 24.02 -3.71
N ARG A 232 -58.83 24.35 -2.70
CA ARG A 232 -58.65 23.87 -1.32
C ARG A 232 -59.23 22.46 -1.10
N PHE A 233 -59.82 21.89 -2.14
CA PHE A 233 -60.44 20.59 -2.13
C PHE A 233 -59.95 19.80 -3.33
N LEU A 234 -59.64 18.53 -3.10
CA LEU A 234 -59.37 17.55 -4.12
C LEU A 234 -60.46 16.48 -4.06
N PHE A 235 -60.92 16.05 -5.24
CA PHE A 235 -61.85 14.94 -5.38
C PHE A 235 -61.09 13.76 -5.95
N ILE A 236 -60.99 12.68 -5.18
CA ILE A 236 -60.26 11.46 -5.56
C ILE A 236 -61.29 10.37 -5.83
N GLU A 237 -61.21 9.79 -7.03
CA GLU A 237 -62.07 8.73 -7.52
C GLU A 237 -61.20 7.51 -7.78
N LEU A 238 -61.40 6.46 -6.98
CA LEU A 238 -60.74 5.17 -7.14
C LEU A 238 -61.80 4.14 -7.52
N THR A 239 -61.67 3.56 -8.69
CA THR A 239 -62.47 2.41 -9.13
C THR A 239 -61.61 1.17 -9.03
N THR A 240 -61.98 0.25 -8.13
CA THR A 240 -61.29 -1.02 -7.91
C THR A 240 -62.23 -2.20 -8.13
N ASP A 241 -61.73 -3.32 -8.63
CA ASP A 241 -62.53 -4.54 -8.83
C ASP A 241 -62.65 -5.48 -7.60
N SER A 242 -62.12 -5.06 -6.44
CA SER A 242 -62.07 -5.78 -5.15
C SER A 242 -61.01 -6.89 -5.00
N SER A 243 -60.05 -7.00 -5.93
CA SER A 243 -58.99 -8.00 -5.88
C SER A 243 -57.68 -7.52 -5.21
N GLY A 244 -57.73 -7.08 -3.96
CA GLY A 244 -56.48 -6.76 -3.24
C GLY A 244 -56.67 -6.23 -1.83
N THR A 245 -56.40 -7.08 -0.83
CA THR A 245 -56.36 -6.68 0.59
C THR A 245 -54.91 -6.56 1.07
N SER A 246 -54.45 -5.33 1.32
CA SER A 246 -53.31 -5.07 2.20
C SER A 246 -53.69 -4.00 3.23
N THR A 247 -53.57 -4.39 4.50
CA THR A 247 -53.95 -3.65 5.71
C THR A 247 -53.02 -2.45 5.97
N ALA A 248 -53.61 -1.27 6.20
CA ALA A 248 -52.96 -0.13 6.83
C ALA A 248 -53.72 0.20 8.12
N PHE A 249 -53.01 0.60 9.17
CA PHE A 249 -53.49 1.07 10.49
C PHE A 249 -53.77 -0.01 11.56
N ALA A 250 -52.74 -0.30 12.37
CA ALA A 250 -52.89 -0.74 13.75
C ALA A 250 -52.75 0.49 14.68
N PRO A 251 -53.58 0.65 15.72
CA PRO A 251 -53.43 1.76 16.68
C PRO A 251 -52.17 1.59 17.55
N GLY A 252 -51.45 2.69 17.80
CA GLY A 252 -50.34 2.74 18.77
C GLY A 252 -48.92 2.78 18.20
N HIS A 253 -48.74 2.90 16.88
CA HIS A 253 -47.44 2.91 16.20
C HIS A 253 -47.35 4.02 15.15
N CYS A 254 -46.16 4.59 14.98
CA CYS A 254 -45.87 5.48 13.86
C CYS A 254 -45.76 4.69 12.55
N TYR A 255 -45.90 5.38 11.41
CA TYR A 255 -45.75 4.72 10.11
C TYR A 255 -44.30 4.29 9.87
N GLU A 256 -44.12 3.26 9.06
CA GLU A 256 -42.78 2.79 8.66
C GLU A 256 -42.09 3.87 7.80
N PRO A 257 -40.98 4.46 8.26
CA PRO A 257 -40.32 5.52 7.52
C PRO A 257 -39.60 4.96 6.30
N PHE A 258 -39.41 5.79 5.29
CA PHE A 258 -38.77 5.42 4.03
C PHE A 258 -37.77 6.48 3.60
N VAL A 259 -36.61 6.03 3.12
CA VAL A 259 -35.59 6.87 2.50
C VAL A 259 -35.20 6.25 1.16
N LYS A 260 -35.31 7.02 0.06
CA LYS A 260 -34.89 6.59 -1.28
C LYS A 260 -33.38 6.77 -1.40
N TYR A 261 -32.66 5.77 -1.92
CA TYR A 261 -31.18 5.80 -2.05
C TYR A 261 -30.47 6.02 -0.71
N GLY A 262 -30.97 5.37 0.33
CA GLY A 262 -30.39 5.38 1.65
C GLY A 262 -30.83 4.17 2.45
N ASN A 263 -30.26 4.06 3.64
CA ASN A 263 -30.58 3.05 4.63
C ASN A 263 -31.10 3.73 5.90
N LEU A 264 -31.91 3.00 6.65
CA LEU A 264 -32.41 3.43 7.95
C LEU A 264 -32.11 2.37 9.01
N THR A 265 -31.86 2.82 10.23
CA THR A 265 -31.70 1.95 11.39
C THR A 265 -32.69 2.39 12.47
N SER A 266 -33.40 1.44 13.07
CA SER A 266 -34.44 1.72 14.06
C SER A 266 -34.09 1.08 15.40
N SER A 267 -34.38 1.79 16.49
CA SER A 267 -34.27 1.26 17.85
C SER A 267 -35.34 0.21 18.17
N ASP A 268 -36.51 0.30 17.52
CA ASP A 268 -37.62 -0.64 17.70
C ASP A 268 -38.28 -0.96 16.34
N PRO A 269 -38.22 -2.22 15.87
CA PRO A 269 -38.79 -2.63 14.57
C PRO A 269 -40.32 -2.60 14.55
N SER A 270 -40.97 -2.40 15.69
CA SER A 270 -42.42 -2.22 15.78
C SER A 270 -42.87 -0.77 15.65
N TRP A 271 -41.95 0.20 15.55
CA TRP A 271 -42.27 1.63 15.39
C TRP A 271 -43.20 2.18 16.48
N ALA A 272 -43.09 1.64 17.69
CA ALA A 272 -43.88 2.09 18.85
C ALA A 272 -43.47 3.50 19.30
N VAL A 273 -44.32 4.14 20.11
CA VAL A 273 -44.01 5.45 20.71
C VAL A 273 -42.72 5.35 21.54
N GLY A 274 -41.78 6.26 21.27
CA GLY A 274 -40.42 6.25 21.77
C GLY A 274 -39.39 5.57 20.85
N ALA A 275 -39.81 5.01 19.70
CA ALA A 275 -38.89 4.49 18.69
C ALA A 275 -38.11 5.64 18.04
N VAL A 276 -36.80 5.46 17.89
CA VAL A 276 -35.89 6.41 17.23
C VAL A 276 -35.35 5.75 15.97
N VAL A 277 -35.35 6.51 14.88
CA VAL A 277 -34.86 6.06 13.56
C VAL A 277 -33.78 7.01 13.08
N GLU A 278 -32.65 6.44 12.68
CA GLU A 278 -31.51 7.16 12.13
C GLU A 278 -31.33 6.79 10.65
N PHE A 279 -31.16 7.80 9.81
CA PHE A 279 -31.03 7.67 8.37
C PHE A 279 -29.60 7.93 7.89
N SER A 280 -29.18 7.19 6.88
CA SER A 280 -27.91 7.36 6.18
C SER A 280 -28.12 7.25 4.68
N CYS A 281 -27.52 8.12 3.88
CA CYS A 281 -27.61 8.04 2.42
C CYS A 281 -26.62 7.02 1.84
N ASP A 282 -26.97 6.41 0.71
CA ASP A 282 -26.07 5.54 -0.05
C ASP A 282 -24.89 6.36 -0.61
N PRO A 283 -23.72 5.73 -0.88
CA PRO A 283 -22.55 6.45 -1.40
C PRO A 283 -22.85 7.28 -2.67
N GLY A 284 -22.49 8.56 -2.64
CA GLY A 284 -22.74 9.52 -3.72
C GLY A 284 -24.07 10.27 -3.62
N TYR A 285 -24.91 9.95 -2.64
CA TYR A 285 -26.10 10.72 -2.30
C TYR A 285 -25.86 11.52 -1.01
N THR A 286 -26.33 12.76 -0.97
CA THR A 286 -26.28 13.62 0.21
C THR A 286 -27.67 13.86 0.78
N LEU A 287 -27.72 14.09 2.08
CA LEU A 287 -28.95 14.32 2.81
C LEU A 287 -29.46 15.73 2.52
N GLU A 288 -30.58 15.82 1.80
CA GLU A 288 -31.25 17.07 1.46
C GLU A 288 -32.64 17.07 2.10
N GLN A 289 -32.97 18.11 2.87
CA GLN A 289 -34.28 18.30 3.55
C GLN A 289 -34.57 17.23 4.61
N GLY A 290 -35.36 17.56 5.64
CA GLY A 290 -35.71 16.63 6.73
C GLY A 290 -34.62 16.45 7.79
N SER A 291 -34.85 15.52 8.72
CA SER A 291 -33.95 15.25 9.85
C SER A 291 -33.22 13.92 9.70
N VAL A 292 -31.94 13.89 10.07
CA VAL A 292 -31.11 12.66 10.11
C VAL A 292 -31.65 11.65 11.12
N THR A 293 -32.32 12.13 12.16
CA THR A 293 -32.92 11.30 13.20
C THR A 293 -34.35 11.74 13.51
N ILE A 294 -35.27 10.80 13.53
CA ILE A 294 -36.68 11.03 13.89
C ILE A 294 -37.10 10.15 15.08
N GLU A 295 -38.03 10.63 15.89
CA GLU A 295 -38.57 9.93 17.05
C GLU A 295 -40.09 9.86 16.97
N CYS A 296 -40.65 8.67 17.25
CA CYS A 296 -42.08 8.44 17.31
C CYS A 296 -42.62 9.01 18.63
N THR A 297 -43.33 10.12 18.54
CA THR A 297 -43.87 10.83 19.71
C THR A 297 -45.38 10.69 19.80
N ASN A 298 -45.93 11.14 20.93
CA ASN A 298 -47.37 11.23 21.21
C ASN A 298 -48.11 9.88 21.41
N PRO A 299 -48.41 9.48 22.66
CA PRO A 299 -49.12 8.24 22.97
C PRO A 299 -50.56 8.14 22.45
N ASP A 300 -51.25 9.28 22.31
CA ASP A 300 -52.67 9.33 21.93
C ASP A 300 -52.87 9.37 20.40
N ASP A 301 -51.89 9.90 19.67
CA ASP A 301 -51.84 9.96 18.19
C ASP A 301 -50.38 9.85 17.74
N PRO A 302 -49.84 8.62 17.59
CA PRO A 302 -48.43 8.37 17.29
C PRO A 302 -47.97 9.02 15.98
N GLN A 303 -47.03 9.96 16.07
CA GLN A 303 -46.46 10.67 14.92
C GLN A 303 -44.95 10.90 15.08
N TRP A 304 -44.23 10.88 13.96
CA TRP A 304 -42.82 11.31 13.95
C TRP A 304 -42.71 12.79 14.28
N ASN A 305 -41.72 13.15 15.09
CA ASN A 305 -41.45 14.53 15.49
C ASN A 305 -40.94 15.43 14.35
N ASP A 306 -40.37 14.83 13.31
CA ASP A 306 -39.81 15.51 12.12
C ASP A 306 -40.02 14.64 10.86
N THR A 307 -39.68 15.18 9.70
CA THR A 307 -39.81 14.52 8.39
C THR A 307 -38.54 13.75 8.02
N GLU A 308 -38.73 12.66 7.28
CA GLU A 308 -37.63 11.85 6.74
C GLU A 308 -36.75 12.67 5.80
N PRO A 309 -35.45 12.32 5.72
CA PRO A 309 -34.56 12.98 4.80
C PRO A 309 -34.72 12.51 3.36
N ALA A 310 -34.43 13.40 2.39
CA ALA A 310 -34.36 13.03 0.99
C ALA A 310 -32.89 12.92 0.54
N CYS A 311 -32.42 11.70 0.26
CA CYS A 311 -31.09 11.49 -0.29
C CYS A 311 -31.08 11.82 -1.79
N ARG A 312 -30.26 12.79 -2.22
CA ARG A 312 -30.16 13.23 -3.62
C ARG A 312 -28.71 13.33 -4.07
N ALA A 313 -28.48 13.07 -5.36
CA ALA A 313 -27.21 13.36 -6.00
C ALA A 313 -27.15 14.86 -6.30
N VAL A 314 -26.38 15.59 -5.50
CA VAL A 314 -26.28 17.06 -5.57
C VAL A 314 -25.25 17.53 -6.60
N CYS A 315 -25.55 18.68 -7.20
CA CYS A 315 -24.64 19.40 -8.08
C CYS A 315 -23.63 20.17 -7.21
N SER A 316 -22.36 19.76 -7.28
CA SER A 316 -21.23 20.31 -6.53
C SER A 316 -21.07 19.80 -5.08
N GLY A 317 -19.84 19.91 -4.56
CA GLY A 317 -19.52 19.54 -3.18
C GLY A 317 -18.01 19.37 -2.96
N GLU A 318 -17.62 19.25 -1.70
CA GLU A 318 -16.23 18.98 -1.30
C GLU A 318 -16.20 17.67 -0.51
N ILE A 319 -15.34 16.75 -0.90
CA ILE A 319 -15.30 15.37 -0.40
C ILE A 319 -13.89 15.09 0.12
N THR A 320 -13.80 14.65 1.38
CA THR A 320 -12.52 14.36 2.06
C THR A 320 -12.33 12.88 2.42
N ASP A 321 -13.24 12.03 1.92
CA ASP A 321 -13.23 10.60 2.21
C ASP A 321 -12.13 9.85 1.45
N SER A 322 -11.62 8.76 2.02
CA SER A 322 -10.63 7.89 1.38
C SER A 322 -11.16 7.16 0.13
N ALA A 323 -12.48 7.01 0.03
CA ALA A 323 -13.16 6.43 -1.13
C ALA A 323 -14.62 6.87 -1.17
N GLY A 324 -15.20 6.94 -2.36
CA GLY A 324 -16.59 7.37 -2.51
C GLY A 324 -17.06 7.33 -3.96
N VAL A 325 -18.19 7.99 -4.21
CA VAL A 325 -18.85 8.01 -5.52
C VAL A 325 -19.29 9.43 -5.85
N VAL A 326 -18.97 9.89 -7.05
CA VAL A 326 -19.53 11.11 -7.62
C VAL A 326 -20.52 10.72 -8.70
N LEU A 327 -21.75 11.20 -8.54
CA LEU A 327 -22.88 10.92 -9.40
C LEU A 327 -23.25 12.17 -10.19
N SER A 328 -23.80 12.00 -11.39
CA SER A 328 -24.44 13.12 -12.07
C SER A 328 -25.61 13.66 -11.25
N PRO A 329 -25.91 14.97 -11.32
CA PRO A 329 -27.04 15.56 -10.62
C PRO A 329 -28.34 14.80 -10.89
N ASN A 330 -29.12 14.53 -9.85
CA ASN A 330 -30.36 13.75 -9.89
C ASN A 330 -30.23 12.26 -10.26
N TRP A 331 -29.01 11.70 -10.41
CA TRP A 331 -28.82 10.30 -10.78
C TRP A 331 -29.66 9.34 -9.91
N PRO A 332 -30.34 8.33 -10.50
CA PRO A 332 -30.31 7.87 -11.89
C PRO A 332 -31.27 8.59 -12.84
N GLU A 333 -31.93 9.64 -12.39
CA GLU A 333 -32.76 10.51 -13.23
C GLU A 333 -31.84 11.41 -14.07
N ALA A 334 -32.38 12.00 -15.13
CA ALA A 334 -31.60 12.86 -16.01
C ALA A 334 -31.19 14.16 -15.28
N TYR A 335 -29.97 14.62 -15.54
CA TYR A 335 -29.51 15.93 -15.09
C TYR A 335 -30.21 17.06 -15.85
N ASP A 336 -30.34 18.23 -15.21
CA ASP A 336 -30.98 19.38 -15.84
C ASP A 336 -30.05 20.05 -16.87
N ARG A 337 -30.65 20.79 -17.81
CA ARG A 337 -29.92 21.57 -18.82
C ARG A 337 -29.24 22.82 -18.23
N GLY A 338 -28.07 23.17 -18.76
CA GLY A 338 -27.37 24.41 -18.39
C GLY A 338 -26.79 24.43 -16.97
N GLN A 339 -26.59 23.27 -16.35
CA GLN A 339 -25.90 23.12 -15.08
C GLN A 339 -24.37 23.23 -15.24
N ASP A 340 -23.73 23.81 -14.23
CA ASP A 340 -22.27 23.86 -14.05
C ASP A 340 -21.95 23.40 -12.62
N CYS A 341 -21.55 22.14 -12.48
CA CYS A 341 -21.35 21.46 -11.20
C CYS A 341 -19.86 21.21 -10.98
N ILE A 342 -19.37 21.45 -9.75
CA ILE A 342 -17.96 21.33 -9.41
C ILE A 342 -17.79 20.51 -8.12
N TRP A 343 -17.09 19.38 -8.21
CA TRP A 343 -16.73 18.57 -7.04
C TRP A 343 -15.23 18.65 -6.79
N GLY A 344 -14.83 18.99 -5.56
CA GLY A 344 -13.45 18.89 -5.09
C GLY A 344 -13.29 17.63 -4.24
N ILE A 345 -12.30 16.80 -4.54
CA ILE A 345 -11.98 15.61 -3.74
C ILE A 345 -10.56 15.75 -3.22
N HIS A 346 -10.40 15.63 -1.91
CA HIS A 346 -9.13 15.73 -1.18
C HIS A 346 -8.90 14.43 -0.40
N VAL A 347 -7.72 13.82 -0.54
CA VAL A 347 -7.27 12.69 0.29
C VAL A 347 -5.98 13.05 1.04
N GLU A 348 -5.46 12.13 1.86
CA GLU A 348 -4.18 12.35 2.56
C GLU A 348 -3.04 12.77 1.60
N GLU A 349 -2.20 13.72 2.01
CA GLU A 349 -1.15 14.35 1.17
C GLU A 349 -0.12 13.37 0.59
N ASP A 350 0.05 12.19 1.18
CA ASP A 350 0.97 11.13 0.73
C ASP A 350 0.31 10.09 -0.20
N LYS A 351 -0.97 10.27 -0.54
CA LYS A 351 -1.75 9.42 -1.44
C LYS A 351 -2.03 10.12 -2.77
N ARG A 352 -2.61 9.36 -3.69
CA ARG A 352 -3.20 9.86 -4.93
C ARG A 352 -4.57 9.23 -5.13
N ILE A 353 -5.39 9.80 -5.99
CA ILE A 353 -6.76 9.38 -6.24
C ILE A 353 -6.81 8.59 -7.55
N MET A 354 -7.35 7.37 -7.49
CA MET A 354 -7.74 6.61 -8.66
C MET A 354 -9.24 6.74 -8.86
N MET A 355 -9.64 7.19 -10.06
CA MET A 355 -11.02 7.35 -10.46
C MET A 355 -11.39 6.27 -11.46
N ASP A 356 -12.47 5.55 -11.21
CA ASP A 356 -13.04 4.50 -12.03
C ASP A 356 -14.41 4.96 -12.54
N ILE A 357 -14.43 5.45 -13.76
CA ILE A 357 -15.62 5.95 -14.44
C ILE A 357 -16.36 4.73 -14.97
N GLN A 358 -17.38 4.28 -14.24
CA GLN A 358 -18.12 3.06 -14.59
C GLN A 358 -19.19 3.30 -15.65
N VAL A 359 -19.89 4.44 -15.52
CA VAL A 359 -20.92 4.87 -16.48
C VAL A 359 -20.55 6.25 -16.95
N LEU A 360 -20.51 6.43 -18.28
CA LEU A 360 -20.47 7.75 -18.92
C LEU A 360 -21.41 7.74 -20.12
N ASN A 361 -22.59 8.32 -19.95
CA ASN A 361 -23.58 8.50 -21.00
C ASN A 361 -24.19 9.90 -20.89
N ILE A 362 -23.38 10.90 -21.25
CA ILE A 362 -23.77 12.31 -21.27
C ILE A 362 -23.96 12.79 -22.71
N GLY A 363 -24.47 14.00 -22.90
CA GLY A 363 -24.70 14.54 -24.24
C GLY A 363 -23.41 14.82 -24.96
N VAL A 364 -23.49 14.82 -26.28
CA VAL A 364 -22.32 15.04 -27.13
C VAL A 364 -21.78 16.46 -26.93
N ASN A 365 -22.65 17.42 -26.59
CA ASN A 365 -22.29 18.79 -26.28
C ASN A 365 -22.06 19.05 -24.78
N ASP A 366 -22.34 18.07 -23.92
CA ASP A 366 -22.09 18.16 -22.50
C ASP A 366 -20.65 17.75 -22.21
N LEU A 367 -20.06 18.32 -21.16
CA LEU A 367 -18.64 18.15 -20.86
C LEU A 367 -18.42 17.75 -19.41
N LEU A 368 -17.74 16.63 -19.19
CA LEU A 368 -17.22 16.21 -17.91
C LEU A 368 -15.68 16.29 -17.94
N THR A 369 -15.11 17.20 -17.15
CA THR A 369 -13.68 17.49 -17.13
C THR A 369 -13.07 17.19 -15.77
N PHE A 370 -11.90 16.57 -15.78
CA PHE A 370 -11.14 16.19 -14.58
C PHE A 370 -9.82 16.98 -14.54
N TYR A 371 -9.56 17.66 -13.41
CA TYR A 371 -8.41 18.52 -13.17
C TYR A 371 -7.54 17.92 -12.05
N ASP A 372 -6.24 17.76 -12.30
CA ASP A 372 -5.24 17.19 -11.40
C ASP A 372 -4.76 18.24 -10.38
N GLY A 373 -5.63 18.59 -9.43
CA GLY A 373 -5.39 19.60 -8.40
C GLY A 373 -6.68 20.06 -7.70
N ASP A 374 -6.54 21.04 -6.81
CA ASP A 374 -7.59 21.59 -5.94
C ASP A 374 -8.46 22.67 -6.60
N ASP A 375 -8.13 23.09 -7.82
CA ASP A 375 -8.86 24.12 -8.54
C ASP A 375 -9.06 23.82 -10.05
N LEU A 376 -9.81 24.70 -10.72
CA LEU A 376 -10.06 24.63 -12.16
C LEU A 376 -8.87 25.13 -13.02
N THR A 377 -7.80 25.63 -12.39
CA THR A 377 -6.58 26.08 -13.11
C THR A 377 -5.53 24.99 -13.23
N ALA A 378 -5.69 23.91 -12.45
CA ALA A 378 -4.86 22.73 -12.48
C ALA A 378 -4.84 22.01 -13.84
N LYS A 379 -3.91 21.07 -13.99
CA LYS A 379 -3.69 20.35 -15.25
C LYS A 379 -4.87 19.44 -15.55
N VAL A 380 -5.45 19.57 -16.75
CA VAL A 380 -6.54 18.69 -17.20
C VAL A 380 -6.04 17.26 -17.43
N LEU A 381 -6.60 16.28 -16.70
CA LEU A 381 -6.37 14.84 -16.92
C LEU A 381 -7.11 14.35 -18.16
N GLY A 382 -8.33 14.85 -18.35
CA GLY A 382 -9.17 14.50 -19.48
C GLY A 382 -10.48 15.27 -19.46
N SER A 383 -11.05 15.45 -20.65
CA SER A 383 -12.36 16.07 -20.85
C SER A 383 -13.16 15.20 -21.80
N TYR A 384 -14.39 14.88 -21.41
CA TYR A 384 -15.20 13.86 -22.06
C TYR A 384 -16.61 14.37 -22.30
N GLY A 385 -17.13 14.07 -23.50
CA GLY A 385 -18.51 14.27 -23.89
C GLY A 385 -19.05 13.02 -24.59
N GLY A 386 -20.37 12.91 -24.69
CA GLY A 386 -21.03 11.74 -25.26
C GLY A 386 -20.98 10.48 -24.37
N SER A 387 -21.22 9.33 -24.98
CA SER A 387 -21.12 8.02 -24.31
C SER A 387 -19.74 7.39 -24.48
N ARG A 388 -19.18 6.82 -23.40
CA ARG A 388 -17.93 6.05 -23.44
C ARG A 388 -18.00 4.79 -22.56
N PRO A 389 -17.27 3.73 -22.92
CA PRO A 389 -17.12 2.56 -22.05
C PRO A 389 -16.32 2.87 -20.79
N ARG A 390 -16.40 2.01 -19.76
CA ARG A 390 -15.66 2.16 -18.50
C ARG A 390 -14.16 2.36 -18.69
N PHE A 391 -13.59 3.34 -17.99
CA PHE A 391 -12.16 3.62 -17.99
C PHE A 391 -11.70 4.15 -16.63
N LYS A 392 -10.37 4.21 -16.44
CA LYS A 392 -9.76 4.68 -15.19
C LYS A 392 -8.82 5.85 -15.44
N LEU A 393 -8.76 6.74 -14.46
CA LEU A 393 -7.83 7.86 -14.38
C LEU A 393 -7.09 7.83 -13.04
N TYR A 394 -5.88 8.38 -13.04
CA TYR A 394 -5.04 8.50 -11.85
C TYR A 394 -4.55 9.93 -11.75
N THR A 395 -4.66 10.52 -10.57
CA THR A 395 -4.10 11.84 -10.26
C THR A 395 -2.60 11.74 -9.94
N SER A 396 -1.89 12.85 -10.06
CA SER A 396 -0.52 13.01 -9.55
C SER A 396 -0.47 13.64 -8.17
N THR A 397 -1.54 14.35 -7.79
CA THR A 397 -1.75 15.02 -6.48
C THR A 397 -2.76 14.27 -5.61
N ALA A 398 -2.83 14.65 -4.33
CA ALA A 398 -3.87 14.22 -3.39
C ALA A 398 -5.22 14.92 -3.63
N ASP A 399 -5.24 15.92 -4.51
CA ASP A 399 -6.42 16.71 -4.86
C ASP A 399 -6.85 16.45 -6.31
N VAL A 400 -8.17 16.41 -6.53
CA VAL A 400 -8.77 16.43 -7.86
C VAL A 400 -10.03 17.27 -7.88
N THR A 401 -10.18 18.06 -8.93
CA THR A 401 -11.39 18.84 -9.19
C THR A 401 -12.11 18.27 -10.40
N ILE A 402 -13.41 18.03 -10.28
CA ILE A 402 -14.26 17.49 -11.34
C ILE A 402 -15.29 18.54 -11.69
N GLN A 403 -15.38 18.93 -12.97
CA GLN A 403 -16.37 19.88 -13.46
C GLN A 403 -17.30 19.21 -14.48
N PHE A 404 -18.61 19.36 -14.29
CA PHE A 404 -19.62 18.95 -15.24
C PHE A 404 -20.41 20.15 -15.76
N GLN A 405 -20.40 20.34 -17.08
CA GLN A 405 -21.12 21.40 -17.77
C GLN A 405 -22.10 20.80 -18.76
N SER A 406 -23.39 21.08 -18.59
CA SER A 406 -24.43 20.67 -19.54
C SER A 406 -24.83 21.80 -20.48
N ASP A 407 -25.06 21.46 -21.74
CA ASP A 407 -25.51 22.37 -22.78
C ASP A 407 -26.96 22.80 -22.51
N PRO A 408 -27.26 24.12 -22.42
CA PRO A 408 -28.61 24.61 -22.22
C PRO A 408 -29.56 24.32 -23.39
N ALA A 409 -29.04 23.95 -24.58
CA ALA A 409 -29.83 23.72 -25.79
C ALA A 409 -30.26 22.26 -26.00
N THR A 410 -29.54 21.28 -25.44
CA THR A 410 -29.84 19.86 -25.59
C THR A 410 -30.41 19.28 -24.31
N ASN A 411 -31.37 18.37 -24.44
CA ASN A 411 -31.96 17.70 -23.30
C ASN A 411 -31.74 16.20 -23.45
N ILE A 412 -31.25 15.58 -22.39
CA ILE A 412 -31.08 14.13 -22.32
C ILE A 412 -32.22 13.54 -21.52
N TYR A 413 -32.92 12.63 -22.16
CA TYR A 413 -34.08 11.95 -21.61
C TYR A 413 -33.74 10.49 -21.41
N GLY A 414 -34.12 9.94 -20.26
CA GLY A 414 -34.00 8.52 -19.98
C GLY A 414 -33.27 8.22 -18.68
N TYR A 415 -33.78 7.21 -17.99
CA TYR A 415 -33.23 6.69 -16.74
C TYR A 415 -31.85 6.07 -16.98
N GLY A 416 -30.86 6.39 -16.14
CA GLY A 416 -29.49 5.90 -16.25
C GLY A 416 -28.61 6.65 -17.25
N ASN A 417 -29.06 7.82 -17.74
CA ASN A 417 -28.23 8.72 -18.56
C ASN A 417 -27.55 9.77 -17.67
N GLY A 418 -26.23 9.83 -17.70
CA GLY A 418 -25.42 10.57 -16.74
C GLY A 418 -24.03 9.96 -16.56
N PHE A 419 -23.45 10.12 -15.39
CA PHE A 419 -22.17 9.52 -15.05
C PHE A 419 -22.13 8.99 -13.61
N VAL A 420 -21.31 7.94 -13.44
CA VAL A 420 -21.02 7.34 -12.13
C VAL A 420 -19.51 7.14 -12.03
N VAL A 421 -18.88 7.90 -11.13
CA VAL A 421 -17.43 7.88 -10.92
C VAL A 421 -17.15 7.39 -9.52
N HIS A 422 -16.57 6.20 -9.40
CA HIS A 422 -16.04 5.72 -8.13
C HIS A 422 -14.62 6.25 -7.96
N PHE A 423 -14.26 6.72 -6.77
CA PHE A 423 -12.89 7.11 -6.47
C PHE A 423 -12.36 6.37 -5.25
N PHE A 424 -11.05 6.14 -5.24
CA PHE A 424 -10.34 5.47 -4.16
C PHE A 424 -8.98 6.10 -3.96
N GLU A 425 -8.56 6.25 -2.71
CA GLU A 425 -7.18 6.52 -2.37
C GLU A 425 -6.30 5.35 -2.79
N VAL A 426 -5.16 5.67 -3.37
CA VAL A 426 -4.16 4.71 -3.77
C VAL A 426 -2.82 5.25 -3.31
N VAL A 427 -1.94 4.36 -2.86
CA VAL A 427 -0.57 4.74 -2.51
C VAL A 427 0.05 5.46 -3.72
N ARG A 428 0.68 6.59 -3.43
CA ARG A 428 1.40 7.39 -4.41
C ARG A 428 2.62 6.61 -4.86
N ASN A 429 2.46 5.78 -5.89
CA ASN A 429 3.55 5.02 -6.47
C ASN A 429 4.35 5.93 -7.41
N ASP A 430 5.03 6.93 -6.85
CA ASP A 430 5.98 7.81 -7.55
C ASP A 430 7.32 7.10 -7.81
N THR A 431 7.38 5.81 -7.49
CA THR A 431 8.56 4.97 -7.61
C THR A 431 8.38 3.96 -8.74
N CYS A 432 9.42 3.79 -9.55
CA CYS A 432 9.48 2.70 -10.52
C CYS A 432 9.42 1.33 -9.81
N PRO A 433 8.90 0.27 -10.48
CA PRO A 433 8.84 -1.07 -9.93
C PRO A 433 10.20 -1.55 -9.41
N GLU A 434 10.24 -2.26 -8.28
CA GLU A 434 11.51 -2.77 -7.77
C GLU A 434 12.09 -3.85 -8.70
N LEU A 435 13.35 -3.67 -9.10
CA LEU A 435 14.05 -4.62 -9.97
C LEU A 435 14.62 -5.80 -9.17
N PRO A 436 14.55 -7.06 -9.64
CA PRO A 436 15.10 -8.21 -8.94
C PRO A 436 16.65 -8.24 -8.93
N GLU A 437 17.24 -9.02 -8.02
CA GLU A 437 18.67 -9.33 -8.06
C GLU A 437 19.00 -10.27 -9.23
N ILE A 438 20.18 -10.09 -9.84
CA ILE A 438 20.64 -10.91 -10.96
C ILE A 438 21.60 -12.01 -10.50
N SER A 439 21.51 -13.19 -11.12
CA SER A 439 22.41 -14.30 -10.81
C SER A 439 23.86 -13.92 -11.11
N ASN A 440 24.78 -14.26 -10.21
CA ASN A 440 26.21 -13.94 -10.31
C ASN A 440 26.53 -12.43 -10.43
N GLY A 441 25.67 -11.56 -9.90
CA GLY A 441 25.92 -10.14 -9.76
C GLY A 441 25.22 -9.51 -8.56
N TRP A 442 25.35 -8.20 -8.41
CA TRP A 442 24.64 -7.37 -7.44
C TRP A 442 24.14 -6.08 -8.10
N LYS A 443 23.19 -5.41 -7.45
CA LYS A 443 22.69 -4.08 -7.85
C LYS A 443 22.97 -3.03 -6.77
N SER A 444 23.16 -1.79 -7.18
CA SER A 444 23.20 -0.62 -6.29
C SER A 444 22.34 0.50 -6.86
N SER A 445 21.54 1.16 -6.03
CA SER A 445 20.71 2.31 -6.43
C SER A 445 21.36 3.63 -6.01
N SER A 446 21.13 4.69 -6.79
CA SER A 446 21.54 6.05 -6.44
C SER A 446 20.68 6.69 -5.34
N HIS A 447 19.45 6.20 -5.16
CA HIS A 447 18.47 6.69 -4.18
C HIS A 447 17.71 5.51 -3.55
N PRO A 448 17.34 5.56 -2.25
CA PRO A 448 16.59 4.49 -1.58
C PRO A 448 15.15 4.35 -2.12
N ASP A 449 14.44 5.47 -2.25
CA ASP A 449 13.11 5.49 -2.87
C ASP A 449 13.31 5.59 -4.39
N LEU A 450 12.86 4.59 -5.16
CA LEU A 450 13.11 4.42 -6.61
C LEU A 450 12.36 5.44 -7.49
N VAL A 451 12.44 6.73 -7.13
CA VAL A 451 11.75 7.85 -7.76
C VAL A 451 12.29 8.17 -9.15
N GLN A 452 11.59 9.00 -9.89
CA GLN A 452 12.02 9.48 -11.21
C GLN A 452 13.47 9.99 -11.20
N GLY A 453 14.25 9.57 -12.20
CA GLY A 453 15.67 9.91 -12.31
C GLY A 453 16.61 9.02 -11.48
N THR A 454 16.08 8.12 -10.63
CA THR A 454 16.89 7.13 -9.92
C THR A 454 17.59 6.20 -10.91
N VAL A 455 18.88 5.96 -10.69
CA VAL A 455 19.71 5.08 -11.51
C VAL A 455 20.07 3.85 -10.69
N VAL A 456 19.80 2.67 -11.25
CA VAL A 456 20.20 1.37 -10.71
C VAL A 456 21.34 0.83 -11.56
N THR A 457 22.47 0.51 -10.92
CA THR A 457 23.66 -0.03 -11.57
C THR A 457 23.85 -1.49 -11.20
N TYR A 458 24.03 -2.34 -12.21
CA TYR A 458 24.32 -3.76 -12.06
C TYR A 458 25.79 -4.05 -12.26
N GLN A 459 26.34 -4.92 -11.41
CA GLN A 459 27.73 -5.36 -11.49
C GLN A 459 27.82 -6.87 -11.30
N CYS A 460 28.70 -7.53 -12.05
CA CYS A 460 28.89 -8.97 -11.93
C CYS A 460 30.01 -9.33 -10.95
N TYR A 461 29.89 -10.48 -10.29
CA TYR A 461 30.97 -11.03 -9.49
C TYR A 461 32.20 -11.38 -10.35
N PRO A 462 33.40 -11.45 -9.75
CA PRO A 462 34.62 -11.81 -10.47
C PRO A 462 34.49 -13.09 -11.32
N GLY A 463 34.89 -13.01 -12.59
CA GLY A 463 34.78 -14.12 -13.56
C GLY A 463 33.55 -14.04 -14.47
N PHE A 464 32.68 -13.05 -14.25
CA PHE A 464 31.51 -12.78 -15.08
C PHE A 464 31.56 -11.34 -15.62
N GLN A 465 30.93 -11.12 -16.77
CA GLN A 465 30.83 -9.82 -17.43
C GLN A 465 29.35 -9.52 -17.72
N VAL A 466 28.97 -8.26 -17.58
CA VAL A 466 27.61 -7.78 -17.85
C VAL A 466 27.34 -7.85 -19.35
N GLU A 467 26.23 -8.48 -19.70
CA GLU A 467 25.65 -8.48 -21.05
C GLU A 467 24.29 -7.78 -20.98
N GLY A 468 24.14 -6.71 -21.76
CA GLY A 468 22.98 -5.82 -21.73
C GLY A 468 23.30 -4.45 -21.12
N ALA A 469 22.26 -3.75 -20.66
CA ALA A 469 22.41 -2.42 -20.06
C ALA A 469 22.92 -2.52 -18.62
N GLU A 470 24.14 -2.04 -18.36
CA GLU A 470 24.72 -2.03 -17.00
C GLU A 470 24.02 -1.07 -16.03
N LEU A 471 23.26 -0.12 -16.57
CA LEU A 471 22.55 0.92 -15.83
C LEU A 471 21.13 1.09 -16.38
N LEU A 472 20.16 1.12 -15.46
CA LEU A 472 18.75 1.35 -15.74
C LEU A 472 18.29 2.61 -15.01
N MET A 473 17.56 3.48 -15.69
CA MET A 473 17.07 4.74 -15.16
C MET A 473 15.54 4.74 -15.06
N CYS A 474 15.02 5.22 -13.93
CA CYS A 474 13.58 5.42 -13.74
C CYS A 474 13.13 6.65 -14.55
N GLN A 475 12.29 6.42 -15.56
CA GLN A 475 11.83 7.44 -16.51
C GLN A 475 10.62 8.21 -15.95
N TRP A 476 10.19 9.24 -16.71
CA TRP A 476 9.06 10.11 -16.34
C TRP A 476 7.70 9.41 -16.35
N ASP A 477 7.60 8.27 -17.03
CA ASP A 477 6.42 7.41 -17.09
C ASP A 477 6.45 6.29 -16.03
N LEU A 478 7.39 6.38 -15.07
CA LEU A 478 7.62 5.40 -14.01
C LEU A 478 7.99 3.99 -14.53
N THR A 479 8.57 3.92 -15.73
CA THR A 479 9.16 2.69 -16.28
C THR A 479 10.68 2.73 -16.26
N TRP A 480 11.31 1.57 -16.33
CA TRP A 480 12.77 1.48 -16.47
C TRP A 480 13.19 1.66 -17.93
N SER A 481 14.32 2.33 -18.13
CA SER A 481 14.88 2.64 -19.47
C SER A 481 15.23 1.42 -20.33
N GLY A 482 15.16 0.20 -19.81
CA GLY A 482 15.49 -1.03 -20.55
C GLY A 482 15.32 -2.31 -19.73
N ASP A 483 15.66 -3.43 -20.36
CA ASP A 483 15.56 -4.77 -19.77
C ASP A 483 16.70 -5.09 -18.79
N LEU A 484 16.47 -6.08 -17.92
CA LEU A 484 17.46 -6.55 -16.95
C LEU A 484 18.71 -7.15 -17.63
N PRO A 485 19.93 -6.75 -17.21
CA PRO A 485 21.15 -7.33 -17.74
C PRO A 485 21.43 -8.73 -17.17
N THR A 486 22.27 -9.49 -17.86
CA THR A 486 22.70 -10.82 -17.40
C THR A 486 24.21 -10.88 -17.20
N CYS A 487 24.65 -11.66 -16.20
CA CYS A 487 26.08 -11.87 -15.94
C CYS A 487 26.55 -13.17 -16.62
N GLN A 488 27.23 -13.03 -17.75
CA GLN A 488 27.79 -14.18 -18.47
C GLN A 488 29.21 -14.48 -18.03
N ARG A 489 29.56 -15.77 -17.97
CA ARG A 489 30.90 -16.21 -17.58
C ARG A 489 31.93 -15.88 -18.66
N VAL A 490 33.01 -15.20 -18.29
CA VAL A 490 34.10 -14.88 -19.23
C VAL A 490 34.97 -16.11 -19.46
N VAL A 491 34.92 -16.66 -20.67
CA VAL A 491 35.64 -17.90 -21.07
C VAL A 491 36.85 -17.65 -21.99
N SER A 492 37.10 -16.39 -22.36
CA SER A 492 38.17 -15.98 -23.27
C SER A 492 38.90 -14.74 -22.77
N CYS A 493 40.19 -14.64 -23.09
CA CYS A 493 40.98 -13.43 -22.83
C CYS A 493 40.58 -12.30 -23.82
N PRO A 494 40.73 -11.03 -23.43
CA PRO A 494 40.59 -9.89 -24.35
C PRO A 494 41.63 -9.97 -25.49
N ASP A 495 41.36 -9.38 -26.66
CA ASP A 495 42.38 -9.31 -27.72
C ASP A 495 43.62 -8.53 -27.21
N PRO A 496 44.84 -9.12 -27.25
CA PRO A 496 46.07 -8.47 -26.79
C PRO A 496 46.52 -7.29 -27.67
N GLY A 497 45.81 -6.96 -28.76
CA GLY A 497 46.06 -5.78 -29.59
C GLY A 497 47.25 -5.94 -30.55
N GLN A 498 47.31 -5.12 -31.60
CA GLN A 498 48.41 -5.15 -32.56
C GLN A 498 49.61 -4.36 -32.01
N VAL A 499 50.82 -4.91 -32.14
CA VAL A 499 52.07 -4.24 -31.74
C VAL A 499 52.67 -3.59 -32.99
N ALA A 500 53.00 -2.29 -32.91
CA ALA A 500 53.57 -1.55 -34.03
C ALA A 500 54.90 -2.16 -34.51
N HIS A 501 55.13 -2.14 -35.83
CA HIS A 501 56.32 -2.73 -36.47
C HIS A 501 56.52 -4.22 -36.14
N SER A 502 55.42 -4.97 -36.03
CA SER A 502 55.42 -6.39 -35.76
C SER A 502 54.31 -7.11 -36.50
N ARG A 503 54.47 -8.44 -36.67
CA ARG A 503 53.44 -9.34 -37.21
C ARG A 503 53.13 -10.48 -36.24
N ARG A 504 51.85 -10.88 -36.19
CA ARG A 504 51.38 -12.06 -35.44
C ARG A 504 51.61 -13.32 -36.29
N LEU A 505 52.40 -14.26 -35.78
CA LEU A 505 52.73 -15.52 -36.46
C LEU A 505 51.70 -16.63 -36.18
N LEU A 506 51.18 -16.66 -34.96
CA LEU A 506 50.16 -17.59 -34.48
C LEU A 506 49.06 -16.73 -33.85
N SER A 507 47.82 -16.87 -34.30
CA SER A 507 46.67 -16.18 -33.72
C SER A 507 45.40 -16.98 -34.04
N SER A 508 44.74 -17.49 -33.00
CA SER A 508 43.40 -18.05 -33.13
C SER A 508 42.37 -16.94 -33.38
N PRO A 509 41.26 -17.20 -34.09
CA PRO A 509 40.18 -16.23 -34.28
C PRO A 509 39.40 -15.95 -32.99
N HIS A 510 39.42 -16.89 -32.04
CA HIS A 510 38.83 -16.76 -30.71
C HIS A 510 39.90 -17.02 -29.63
N PHE A 511 39.98 -16.13 -28.64
CA PHE A 511 41.01 -16.15 -27.59
C PHE A 511 40.57 -16.92 -26.34
N SER A 512 40.02 -18.13 -26.51
CA SER A 512 39.65 -19.01 -25.38
C SER A 512 40.87 -19.42 -24.54
N VAL A 513 40.62 -19.90 -23.32
CA VAL A 513 41.69 -20.40 -22.42
C VAL A 513 42.49 -21.51 -23.12
N GLY A 514 43.82 -21.34 -23.19
CA GLY A 514 44.74 -22.21 -23.91
C GLY A 514 45.23 -21.64 -25.25
N SER A 515 44.53 -20.66 -25.83
CA SER A 515 44.98 -19.99 -27.05
C SER A 515 46.29 -19.22 -26.83
N SER A 516 47.17 -19.22 -27.83
CA SER A 516 48.45 -18.50 -27.77
C SER A 516 48.64 -17.58 -28.97
N VAL A 517 49.23 -16.41 -28.74
CA VAL A 517 49.55 -15.40 -29.75
C VAL A 517 51.06 -15.15 -29.77
N GLN A 518 51.68 -15.29 -30.93
CA GLN A 518 53.12 -15.06 -31.09
C GLN A 518 53.42 -13.83 -31.95
N TYR A 519 54.29 -12.94 -31.47
CA TYR A 519 54.72 -11.71 -32.13
C TYR A 519 56.15 -11.80 -32.63
N MET A 520 56.41 -11.17 -33.78
CA MET A 520 57.73 -11.02 -34.36
C MET A 520 57.89 -9.64 -34.98
N CYS A 521 59.00 -8.96 -34.69
CA CYS A 521 59.26 -7.62 -35.20
C CYS A 521 59.63 -7.63 -36.70
N ASP A 522 59.33 -6.52 -37.36
CA ASP A 522 59.77 -6.25 -38.72
C ASP A 522 61.27 -5.93 -38.76
N LYS A 523 61.87 -6.00 -39.96
CA LYS A 523 63.32 -5.79 -40.13
C LYS A 523 63.73 -4.39 -39.62
N GLY A 524 64.81 -4.32 -38.83
CA GLY A 524 65.33 -3.08 -38.23
C GLY A 524 64.78 -2.78 -36.83
N PHE A 525 63.92 -3.64 -36.29
CA PHE A 525 63.38 -3.54 -34.94
C PHE A 525 63.70 -4.80 -34.14
N SER A 526 64.09 -4.61 -32.88
CA SER A 526 64.36 -5.68 -31.92
C SER A 526 63.18 -5.85 -30.96
N LEU A 527 62.87 -7.12 -30.61
CA LEU A 527 61.75 -7.46 -29.75
C LEU A 527 62.13 -7.26 -28.27
N GLN A 528 61.40 -6.37 -27.60
CA GLN A 528 61.52 -6.11 -26.17
C GLN A 528 60.28 -6.68 -25.45
N GLY A 529 60.43 -7.84 -24.83
CA GLY A 529 59.36 -8.52 -24.08
C GLY A 529 59.24 -10.00 -24.43
N ASN A 530 58.14 -10.64 -24.01
CA ASN A 530 57.87 -12.04 -24.36
C ASN A 530 57.21 -12.11 -25.74
N SER A 531 57.76 -12.90 -26.66
CA SER A 531 57.21 -13.09 -28.01
C SER A 531 55.97 -13.97 -28.02
N LEU A 532 55.72 -14.78 -26.99
CA LEU A 532 54.57 -15.69 -26.91
C LEU A 532 53.68 -15.33 -25.71
N LEU A 533 52.43 -14.99 -25.99
CA LEU A 533 51.37 -14.76 -25.00
C LEU A 533 50.42 -15.95 -25.00
N THR A 534 50.12 -16.51 -23.84
CA THR A 534 49.14 -17.60 -23.70
C THR A 534 48.01 -17.17 -22.79
N CYS A 535 46.77 -17.42 -23.21
CA CYS A 535 45.59 -17.15 -22.42
C CYS A 535 45.44 -18.27 -21.38
N TYR A 536 45.44 -17.92 -20.11
CA TYR A 536 45.30 -18.88 -19.02
C TYR A 536 44.29 -18.37 -17.99
N SER A 537 43.64 -19.29 -17.30
CA SER A 537 42.73 -18.99 -16.20
C SER A 537 43.28 -19.61 -14.92
N ARG A 538 43.48 -18.79 -13.88
CA ARG A 538 43.97 -19.26 -12.57
C ARG A 538 43.15 -18.64 -11.46
N GLY A 539 42.21 -19.41 -10.90
CA GLY A 539 41.40 -19.02 -9.75
C GLY A 539 40.15 -18.22 -10.12
N THR A 540 39.70 -17.35 -9.19
CA THR A 540 38.47 -16.54 -9.27
C THR A 540 38.59 -15.26 -10.10
N GLY A 541 39.81 -14.89 -10.51
CA GLY A 541 40.03 -13.84 -11.51
C GLY A 541 39.92 -14.45 -12.89
N GLY A 542 39.07 -13.89 -13.75
CA GLY A 542 38.82 -14.39 -15.11
C GLY A 542 40.07 -14.60 -15.97
N PRO A 543 39.91 -15.19 -17.17
CA PRO A 543 41.01 -15.55 -18.05
C PRO A 543 41.87 -14.34 -18.44
N ARG A 544 43.20 -14.48 -18.35
CA ARG A 544 44.18 -13.40 -18.61
C ARG A 544 45.39 -13.90 -19.39
N TRP A 545 46.12 -12.98 -20.03
CA TRP A 545 47.37 -13.29 -20.72
C TRP A 545 48.55 -13.48 -19.76
N THR A 546 49.45 -14.41 -20.08
CA THR A 546 50.67 -14.69 -19.31
C THR A 546 51.56 -13.46 -19.11
N HIS A 547 51.70 -12.62 -20.14
CA HIS A 547 52.52 -11.41 -20.12
C HIS A 547 51.80 -10.24 -20.80
N LYS A 548 52.36 -9.03 -20.67
CA LYS A 548 51.91 -7.87 -21.45
C LYS A 548 52.42 -7.97 -22.91
N PRO A 549 51.76 -7.33 -23.89
CA PRO A 549 52.23 -7.31 -25.27
C PRO A 549 53.68 -6.80 -25.39
N PRO A 550 54.54 -7.45 -26.19
CA PRO A 550 55.92 -7.01 -26.39
C PRO A 550 55.97 -5.68 -27.17
N ALA A 551 57.10 -4.98 -27.10
CA ALA A 551 57.36 -3.80 -27.91
C ALA A 551 58.46 -4.06 -28.93
N CYS A 552 58.28 -3.62 -30.17
CA CYS A 552 59.33 -3.65 -31.19
C CYS A 552 60.01 -2.28 -31.24
N ILE A 553 61.25 -2.22 -30.76
CA ILE A 553 62.03 -0.98 -30.69
C ILE A 553 63.06 -0.93 -31.82
N PRO A 554 63.29 0.23 -32.44
CA PRO A 554 64.29 0.36 -33.50
C PRO A 554 65.68 0.03 -32.94
N GLU A 555 66.47 -0.73 -33.69
CA GLU A 555 67.85 -1.05 -33.35
C GLU A 555 68.72 0.21 -33.48
N THR A 556 68.85 0.98 -32.41
CA THR A 556 69.74 2.16 -32.34
C THR A 556 71.07 1.78 -31.69
N PHE A 557 72.16 1.86 -32.45
CA PHE A 557 73.52 1.66 -31.91
C PHE A 557 73.98 2.96 -31.23
N GLU A 558 74.56 2.84 -30.02
CA GLU A 558 75.15 4.01 -29.36
C GLU A 558 76.37 4.52 -30.16
N PRO A 559 76.50 5.84 -30.42
CA PRO A 559 77.65 6.39 -31.13
C PRO A 559 78.96 6.23 -30.34
N CYS A 560 80.09 6.05 -31.02
CA CYS A 560 81.39 5.97 -30.38
C CYS A 560 81.80 7.34 -29.81
N SER A 561 82.19 7.40 -28.54
CA SER A 561 82.80 8.60 -27.95
C SER A 561 84.19 8.87 -28.53
N HIS A 562 84.59 10.13 -28.70
CA HIS A 562 85.92 10.47 -29.22
C HIS A 562 87.04 9.74 -28.44
N PRO A 563 87.95 9.00 -29.12
CA PRO A 563 88.93 8.12 -28.46
C PRO A 563 90.09 8.85 -27.76
N GLY A 564 89.97 10.16 -27.52
CA GLY A 564 91.03 11.03 -27.01
C GLY A 564 92.01 11.55 -28.08
N ASN A 565 92.77 12.58 -27.73
CA ASN A 565 93.81 13.17 -28.56
C ASN A 565 95.21 12.76 -28.05
N PRO A 566 96.02 12.04 -28.84
CA PRO A 566 97.38 11.69 -28.45
C PRO A 566 98.25 12.95 -28.39
N THR A 567 99.21 12.99 -27.46
CA THR A 567 100.18 14.09 -27.33
C THR A 567 100.92 14.31 -28.65
N PHE A 568 100.94 15.55 -29.15
CA PHE A 568 101.50 15.95 -30.45
C PHE A 568 100.81 15.35 -31.69
N GLY A 569 99.66 14.69 -31.52
CA GLY A 569 98.81 14.25 -32.62
C GLY A 569 97.59 15.15 -32.82
N VAL A 570 97.27 15.44 -34.08
CA VAL A 570 96.13 16.25 -34.52
C VAL A 570 95.09 15.32 -35.16
N PRO A 571 93.87 15.21 -34.59
CA PRO A 571 92.78 14.47 -35.21
C PRO A 571 92.14 15.27 -36.35
N SER A 572 91.57 14.58 -37.34
CA SER A 572 90.88 15.19 -38.50
C SER A 572 89.55 15.84 -38.15
N SER A 573 88.90 15.42 -37.06
CA SER A 573 87.66 15.98 -36.54
C SER A 573 87.74 16.10 -35.02
N ARG A 574 87.11 17.12 -34.43
CA ARG A 574 87.00 17.32 -32.98
C ARG A 574 85.61 16.99 -32.43
N GLN A 575 84.76 16.34 -33.23
CA GLN A 575 83.42 15.98 -32.82
C GLN A 575 83.44 15.03 -31.61
N PRO A 576 82.59 15.24 -30.60
CA PRO A 576 82.63 14.45 -29.37
C PRO A 576 82.08 13.02 -29.53
N LEU A 577 81.23 12.80 -30.55
CA LEU A 577 80.53 11.55 -30.82
C LEU A 577 80.60 11.25 -32.32
N PHE A 578 80.80 9.97 -32.66
CA PHE A 578 80.88 9.48 -34.03
C PHE A 578 79.83 8.39 -34.26
N GLN A 579 79.04 8.52 -35.32
CA GLN A 579 78.03 7.53 -35.67
C GLN A 579 78.69 6.21 -36.13
N PRO A 580 78.02 5.06 -35.97
CA PRO A 580 78.53 3.79 -36.46
C PRO A 580 78.83 3.84 -37.96
N GLY A 581 80.06 3.47 -38.34
CA GLY A 581 80.59 3.55 -39.72
C GLY A 581 81.48 4.77 -40.01
N GLU A 582 81.47 5.80 -39.16
CA GLU A 582 82.33 6.98 -39.32
C GLU A 582 83.79 6.69 -38.96
N THR A 583 84.71 7.50 -39.53
CA THR A 583 86.16 7.30 -39.38
C THR A 583 86.88 8.55 -38.90
N LEU A 584 87.89 8.37 -38.05
CA LEU A 584 88.70 9.45 -37.49
C LEU A 584 90.18 9.23 -37.84
N ARG A 585 90.80 10.21 -38.50
CA ARG A 585 92.20 10.14 -38.94
C ARG A 585 93.09 10.97 -38.02
N TYR A 586 94.28 10.46 -37.71
CA TYR A 586 95.29 11.16 -36.92
C TYR A 586 96.53 11.48 -37.76
N SER A 587 97.11 12.66 -37.52
CA SER A 587 98.41 13.09 -38.06
C SER A 587 99.29 13.64 -36.94
N CYS A 588 100.61 13.59 -37.08
CA CYS A 588 101.53 14.14 -36.07
C CYS A 588 102.03 15.53 -36.45
N LEU A 589 102.30 16.36 -35.44
CA LEU A 589 103.00 17.65 -35.61
C LEU A 589 104.45 17.42 -36.09
N ARG A 590 105.03 18.41 -36.77
CA ARG A 590 106.39 18.31 -37.34
C ARG A 590 107.41 17.86 -36.29
N GLY A 591 108.34 16.98 -36.67
CA GLY A 591 109.37 16.41 -35.79
C GLY A 591 108.98 15.14 -35.01
N HIS A 592 107.76 14.62 -35.23
CA HIS A 592 107.23 13.44 -34.54
C HIS A 592 106.77 12.37 -35.54
N GLN A 593 107.00 11.10 -35.23
CA GLN A 593 106.56 9.97 -36.05
C GLN A 593 105.30 9.32 -35.47
N LEU A 594 104.33 8.99 -36.35
CA LEU A 594 103.09 8.30 -35.98
C LEU A 594 103.35 6.80 -35.83
N LEU A 595 103.02 6.26 -34.65
CA LEU A 595 103.12 4.83 -34.35
C LEU A 595 101.72 4.29 -34.04
N GLY A 596 101.20 3.41 -34.89
CA GLY A 596 99.86 2.81 -34.81
C GLY A 596 99.01 3.05 -36.06
N GLU A 597 97.75 2.62 -36.03
CA GLU A 597 96.80 2.83 -37.15
C GLU A 597 96.44 4.31 -37.29
N PRO A 598 96.64 4.93 -38.47
CA PRO A 598 96.37 6.35 -38.66
C PRO A 598 94.87 6.66 -38.80
N VAL A 599 94.01 5.67 -38.99
CA VAL A 599 92.55 5.83 -39.14
C VAL A 599 91.80 4.83 -38.27
N LEU A 600 90.94 5.31 -37.38
CA LEU A 600 90.04 4.48 -36.58
C LEU A 600 88.62 4.52 -37.16
N ARG A 601 87.92 3.38 -37.19
CA ARG A 601 86.51 3.27 -37.62
C ARG A 601 85.61 2.94 -36.43
N CYS A 602 84.46 3.61 -36.29
CA CYS A 602 83.46 3.25 -35.29
C CYS A 602 82.67 2.03 -35.76
N ILE A 603 82.82 0.89 -35.10
CA ILE A 603 82.16 -0.37 -35.45
C ILE A 603 80.81 -0.43 -34.70
N PRO A 604 79.67 -0.64 -35.39
CA PRO A 604 78.35 -0.74 -34.76
C PRO A 604 78.29 -1.86 -33.71
N GLY A 605 77.74 -1.55 -32.52
CA GLY A 605 77.53 -2.54 -31.45
C GLY A 605 76.82 -1.97 -30.22
N HIS A 606 76.67 -2.78 -29.17
CA HIS A 606 76.08 -2.38 -27.88
C HIS A 606 77.08 -2.59 -26.72
N PRO A 607 77.97 -1.62 -26.42
CA PRO A 607 78.16 -0.32 -27.09
C PRO A 607 79.05 -0.41 -28.33
N SER A 608 78.91 0.52 -29.29
CA SER A 608 79.79 0.63 -30.46
C SER A 608 81.23 0.90 -30.01
N GLN A 609 82.20 0.27 -30.70
CA GLN A 609 83.60 0.33 -30.31
C GLN A 609 84.47 0.78 -31.48
N TRP A 610 85.56 1.47 -31.18
CA TRP A 610 86.56 1.81 -32.18
C TRP A 610 87.30 0.56 -32.64
N SER A 611 87.63 0.51 -33.92
CA SER A 611 88.42 -0.57 -34.55
C SER A 611 89.80 -0.78 -33.92
N GLY A 612 90.29 0.16 -33.10
CA GLY A 612 91.57 0.09 -32.41
C GLY A 612 91.78 1.25 -31.43
N LEU A 613 92.97 1.30 -30.81
CA LEU A 613 93.40 2.38 -29.91
C LEU A 613 94.00 3.56 -30.71
N PRO A 614 93.92 4.81 -30.19
CA PRO A 614 94.51 5.98 -30.87
C PRO A 614 96.04 5.85 -31.01
N PRO A 615 96.61 6.25 -32.17
CA PRO A 615 98.05 6.13 -32.43
C PRO A 615 98.85 7.12 -31.58
N VAL A 616 100.13 6.83 -31.35
CA VAL A 616 101.02 7.66 -30.51
C VAL A 616 102.04 8.41 -31.38
N CYS A 617 102.15 9.73 -31.20
CA CYS A 617 103.18 10.55 -31.82
C CYS A 617 104.38 10.69 -30.88
N LYS A 618 105.53 10.11 -31.23
CA LYS A 618 106.77 10.24 -30.44
C LYS A 618 107.75 11.20 -31.11
N VAL A 619 108.39 12.03 -30.29
CA VAL A 619 109.51 12.90 -30.69
C VAL A 619 110.67 11.99 -31.13
N LEU A 620 111.30 12.30 -32.25
CA LEU A 620 112.61 11.72 -32.57
C LEU A 620 113.69 12.37 -31.69
N GLN A 621 114.12 11.72 -30.60
CA GLN A 621 115.29 12.14 -29.81
C GLN A 621 116.13 10.95 -29.28
N ILE A 622 117.44 11.13 -29.39
CA ILE A 622 118.51 10.27 -28.86
C ILE A 622 118.51 10.30 -27.32
N LYS A 623 118.80 9.15 -26.70
CA LYS A 623 118.68 8.85 -25.27
C LYS A 623 119.49 9.80 -24.35
N SER A 624 118.90 10.21 -23.21
CA SER A 624 119.53 10.08 -21.89
C SER A 624 118.54 10.33 -20.73
N THR A 625 118.84 9.70 -19.61
CA THR A 625 118.14 9.50 -18.33
C THR A 625 118.29 10.67 -17.35
N HIS A 626 117.30 10.92 -16.47
CA HIS A 626 117.47 10.94 -15.00
C HIS A 626 116.14 11.18 -14.24
N LYS A 627 116.04 10.51 -13.08
CA LYS A 627 114.97 10.57 -12.07
C LYS A 627 115.04 11.85 -11.22
N THR A 628 113.89 12.36 -10.78
CA THR A 628 113.70 12.89 -9.43
C THR A 628 112.23 12.90 -9.02
N SER A 629 111.96 12.33 -7.85
CA SER A 629 110.71 12.33 -7.10
C SER A 629 110.54 13.64 -6.33
N ILE A 630 109.33 14.23 -6.38
CA ILE A 630 108.89 15.27 -5.44
C ILE A 630 107.59 14.78 -4.80
N THR A 631 107.63 14.62 -3.48
CA THR A 631 106.48 14.36 -2.61
C THR A 631 105.86 15.69 -2.22
N VAL A 632 104.60 15.93 -2.60
CA VAL A 632 103.72 16.91 -1.96
C VAL A 632 102.38 16.24 -1.71
N CYS A 633 101.99 16.20 -0.45
CA CYS A 633 100.74 15.65 0.05
C CYS A 633 99.57 16.54 -0.36
N LEU A 634 98.53 15.97 -0.98
CA LEU A 634 97.13 16.33 -0.80
C LEU A 634 96.23 15.20 -1.34
N ASN A 635 95.41 14.69 -0.43
CA ASN A 635 94.42 13.64 -0.65
C ASN A 635 93.29 14.09 -1.60
N LEU A 636 93.05 13.34 -2.69
CA LEU A 636 91.74 12.79 -3.14
C LEU A 636 91.72 12.49 -4.67
N ASN A 637 91.51 11.21 -4.97
CA ASN A 637 90.70 10.57 -6.03
C ASN A 637 90.64 11.13 -7.46
N ILE A 638 90.83 10.23 -8.44
CA ILE A 638 89.78 9.72 -9.36
C ILE A 638 90.38 8.57 -10.18
N VAL A 639 89.86 7.34 -10.01
CA VAL A 639 89.94 6.29 -11.03
C VAL A 639 88.52 6.08 -11.55
N LYS A 640 88.30 6.47 -12.81
CA LYS A 640 87.11 6.12 -13.59
C LYS A 640 87.25 4.66 -14.03
N LEU A 641 86.28 3.83 -13.67
CA LEU A 641 85.89 2.66 -14.44
C LEU A 641 84.36 2.64 -14.59
N LYS A 642 83.95 2.22 -15.78
CA LYS A 642 82.57 2.18 -16.30
C LYS A 642 81.65 1.27 -15.46
N ARG A 643 80.35 1.53 -15.62
CA ARG A 643 79.15 0.84 -15.08
C ARG A 643 78.66 1.38 -13.75
N SER A 644 77.40 1.82 -13.76
CA SER A 644 76.53 2.12 -12.62
C SER A 644 77.18 2.94 -11.51
N LEU A 645 76.74 4.20 -11.32
CA LEU A 645 77.13 5.02 -10.19
C LEU A 645 76.75 4.32 -8.88
N THR A 646 77.61 3.42 -8.40
CA THR A 646 77.53 2.73 -7.12
C THR A 646 78.46 3.47 -6.18
N MET A 647 77.90 4.38 -5.40
CA MET A 647 78.64 5.12 -4.38
C MET A 647 78.94 4.18 -3.20
N PHE A 648 80.21 3.85 -2.99
CA PHE A 648 80.70 3.23 -1.77
C PHE A 648 81.19 4.33 -0.81
N SER A 649 80.38 4.60 0.22
CA SER A 649 80.72 5.33 1.46
C SER A 649 81.55 6.62 1.32
N THR A 650 80.89 7.78 1.35
CA THR A 650 81.55 9.07 1.59
C THR A 650 81.19 9.62 2.98
N ARG A 651 82.19 10.08 3.74
CA ARG A 651 82.03 11.06 4.82
C ARG A 651 82.54 12.39 4.26
N GLN A 652 81.70 13.40 4.16
CA GLN A 652 82.07 14.69 3.60
C GLN A 652 81.57 15.79 4.55
N ALA A 653 82.51 16.51 5.15
CA ALA A 653 82.26 17.73 5.91
C ALA A 653 82.57 18.93 5.00
N GLY A 654 81.63 19.87 4.89
CA GLY A 654 81.79 21.10 4.11
C GLY A 654 80.81 21.21 2.94
N TYR A 655 79.96 22.25 3.02
CA TYR A 655 78.77 22.61 2.24
C TYR A 655 78.84 22.44 0.70
N PRO A 656 78.02 21.54 0.10
CA PRO A 656 77.57 21.74 -1.27
C PRO A 656 76.08 21.34 -1.49
N SER A 657 75.39 22.06 -2.37
CA SER A 657 74.06 21.66 -2.86
C SER A 657 74.20 20.77 -4.11
N LEU A 658 74.14 19.45 -3.94
CA LEU A 658 74.37 18.49 -5.03
C LEU A 658 73.06 17.89 -5.56
N ARG A 659 72.96 17.74 -6.89
CA ARG A 659 71.86 17.04 -7.58
C ARG A 659 72.37 15.76 -8.24
N PHE A 660 71.70 14.64 -8.02
CA PHE A 660 72.04 13.33 -8.58
C PHE A 660 70.89 12.80 -9.46
N SER A 661 71.19 12.47 -10.72
CA SER A 661 70.18 12.10 -11.71
C SER A 661 70.77 11.37 -12.94
N PRO A 662 70.37 10.13 -13.28
CA PRO A 662 69.84 9.04 -12.44
C PRO A 662 70.95 8.33 -11.64
N CYS A 663 70.63 7.69 -10.50
CA CYS A 663 71.65 7.12 -9.62
C CYS A 663 71.26 5.81 -8.89
N LEU A 664 72.25 4.98 -8.58
CA LEU A 664 72.12 3.75 -7.79
C LEU A 664 72.96 3.83 -6.50
N VAL A 665 72.33 4.18 -5.39
CA VAL A 665 73.05 4.34 -4.12
C VAL A 665 72.87 3.11 -3.25
N GLN A 666 73.94 2.34 -3.04
CA GLN A 666 73.91 1.20 -2.11
C GLN A 666 73.77 1.67 -0.65
N THR A 667 74.58 2.63 -0.21
CA THR A 667 74.45 3.20 1.14
C THR A 667 74.81 4.69 1.15
N LEU A 668 73.88 5.53 1.60
CA LEU A 668 74.09 6.97 1.79
C LEU A 668 74.11 7.32 3.29
N ARG A 669 75.18 7.97 3.76
CA ARG A 669 75.34 8.41 5.17
C ARG A 669 75.71 9.89 5.26
N PRO A 670 74.76 10.80 5.00
CA PRO A 670 75.04 12.22 5.13
C PRO A 670 75.19 12.58 6.61
N THR A 671 76.26 13.31 6.93
CA THR A 671 76.61 13.81 8.27
C THR A 671 76.65 15.34 8.23
N GLY A 672 76.05 16.04 9.19
CA GLY A 672 75.96 17.51 9.21
C GLY A 672 74.74 18.07 8.47
N ASP A 673 74.86 19.25 7.84
CA ASP A 673 73.72 19.98 7.21
C ASP A 673 73.74 20.02 5.66
N PRO A 674 73.97 18.92 4.92
CA PRO A 674 73.98 18.95 3.46
C PRO A 674 72.56 19.09 2.87
N SER A 675 72.45 19.81 1.75
CA SER A 675 71.22 19.94 0.96
C SER A 675 71.35 19.15 -0.35
N LEU A 676 70.74 17.96 -0.45
CA LEU A 676 70.91 17.06 -1.60
C LEU A 676 69.57 16.77 -2.30
N ARG A 677 69.60 16.67 -3.64
CA ARG A 677 68.43 16.33 -4.46
C ARG A 677 68.70 15.12 -5.36
N PHE A 678 67.78 14.17 -5.40
CA PHE A 678 67.90 12.90 -6.13
C PHE A 678 66.72 12.71 -7.09
N SER A 679 66.99 12.50 -8.38
CA SER A 679 65.93 12.43 -9.39
C SER A 679 66.32 11.76 -10.73
N PRO A 680 65.83 10.58 -11.14
CA PRO A 680 65.30 9.46 -10.36
C PRO A 680 66.42 8.58 -9.78
N CYS A 681 66.23 8.02 -8.58
CA CYS A 681 67.28 7.21 -7.95
C CYS A 681 66.76 5.97 -7.18
N LEU A 682 67.54 4.90 -7.22
CA LEU A 682 67.38 3.70 -6.38
C LEU A 682 68.35 3.78 -5.20
N VAL A 683 67.83 3.80 -3.97
CA VAL A 683 68.64 3.86 -2.75
C VAL A 683 68.37 2.61 -1.89
N GLN A 684 69.36 1.76 -1.70
CA GLN A 684 69.17 0.57 -0.86
C GLN A 684 69.14 0.94 0.63
N THR A 685 70.12 1.72 1.12
CA THR A 685 70.15 2.13 2.53
C THR A 685 70.45 3.62 2.71
N LEU A 686 69.61 4.33 3.45
CA LEU A 686 69.76 5.75 3.80
C LEU A 686 69.89 5.91 5.33
N ARG A 687 71.01 6.46 5.82
CA ARG A 687 71.27 6.69 7.25
C ARG A 687 71.80 8.12 7.52
N PRO A 688 70.93 9.13 7.52
CA PRO A 688 71.31 10.50 7.86
C PRO A 688 71.59 10.63 9.37
N THR A 689 72.63 11.38 9.70
CA THR A 689 73.04 11.73 11.07
C THR A 689 73.20 13.25 11.20
N GLY A 690 72.50 13.91 12.13
CA GLY A 690 72.44 15.38 12.25
C GLY A 690 71.22 15.98 11.53
N ASP A 691 71.35 17.18 10.93
CA ASP A 691 70.24 17.94 10.34
C ASP A 691 70.29 18.09 8.78
N PRO A 692 70.51 17.01 7.99
CA PRO A 692 70.52 17.09 6.54
C PRO A 692 69.13 17.38 5.93
N SER A 693 69.12 18.11 4.81
CA SER A 693 67.92 18.36 4.00
C SER A 693 67.98 17.57 2.68
N LEU A 694 67.21 16.48 2.57
CA LEU A 694 67.23 15.61 1.38
C LEU A 694 65.87 15.62 0.66
N ARG A 695 65.91 15.69 -0.67
CA ARG A 695 64.70 15.59 -1.52
C ARG A 695 64.86 14.51 -2.58
N PHE A 696 63.85 13.64 -2.69
CA PHE A 696 63.84 12.53 -3.65
C PHE A 696 62.63 12.61 -4.58
N SER A 697 62.86 12.51 -5.90
CA SER A 697 61.80 12.64 -6.90
C SER A 697 62.13 12.10 -8.29
N PRO A 698 61.51 11.04 -8.82
CA PRO A 698 60.90 9.89 -8.14
C PRO A 698 61.97 8.90 -7.62
N CYS A 699 61.61 8.06 -6.64
CA CYS A 699 62.61 7.17 -6.03
C CYS A 699 62.08 5.83 -5.52
N LEU A 700 62.98 4.85 -5.43
CA LEU A 700 62.78 3.60 -4.71
C LEU A 700 63.79 3.52 -3.58
N VAL A 701 63.32 3.43 -2.33
CA VAL A 701 64.19 3.35 -1.14
C VAL A 701 63.87 2.09 -0.33
N GLN A 702 64.86 1.20 -0.14
CA GLN A 702 64.60 -0.03 0.60
C GLN A 702 64.59 0.22 2.12
N THR A 703 65.63 0.86 2.66
CA THR A 703 65.73 1.08 4.12
C THR A 703 66.14 2.51 4.46
N VAL A 704 65.38 3.16 5.35
CA VAL A 704 65.64 4.52 5.87
C VAL A 704 65.77 4.46 7.40
N ARG A 705 66.92 4.88 7.94
CA ARG A 705 67.22 4.90 9.38
C ARG A 705 67.85 6.23 9.80
N PRO A 706 67.04 7.29 10.00
CA PRO A 706 67.53 8.58 10.44
C PRO A 706 67.87 8.55 11.94
N THR A 707 68.94 9.24 12.30
CA THR A 707 69.40 9.46 13.68
C THR A 707 69.60 10.97 13.87
N GLY A 708 68.92 11.60 14.84
CA GLY A 708 68.84 13.08 14.98
C GLY A 708 67.61 13.67 14.30
N ASP A 709 67.68 14.94 13.83
CA ASP A 709 66.53 15.73 13.33
C ASP A 709 66.58 16.06 11.81
N PRO A 710 66.78 15.09 10.90
CA PRO A 710 66.85 15.34 9.47
C PRO A 710 65.49 15.74 8.87
N SER A 711 65.52 16.59 7.84
CA SER A 711 64.34 16.96 7.03
C SER A 711 64.36 16.22 5.68
N LEU A 712 63.52 15.19 5.52
CA LEU A 712 63.44 14.40 4.28
C LEU A 712 62.11 14.61 3.55
N ARG A 713 62.16 14.76 2.23
CA ARG A 713 60.97 14.85 1.36
C ARG A 713 61.01 13.83 0.22
N PHE A 714 59.92 13.09 0.05
CA PHE A 714 59.79 12.01 -0.93
C PHE A 714 58.60 12.27 -1.86
N SER A 715 58.84 12.39 -3.17
CA SER A 715 57.79 12.77 -4.13
C SER A 715 58.06 12.40 -5.59
N PRO A 716 57.38 11.44 -6.23
CA PRO A 716 56.71 10.25 -5.68
C PRO A 716 57.71 9.12 -5.39
N CYS A 717 57.51 8.36 -4.30
CA CYS A 717 58.47 7.30 -3.91
C CYS A 717 57.84 6.06 -3.24
N LEU A 718 58.52 4.91 -3.43
CA LEU A 718 58.26 3.66 -2.69
C LEU A 718 59.31 3.46 -1.59
N VAL A 719 58.88 3.30 -0.33
CA VAL A 719 59.76 3.05 0.82
C VAL A 719 59.44 1.70 1.44
N GLN A 720 60.37 0.75 1.45
CA GLN A 720 60.09 -0.58 2.02
C GLN A 720 60.16 -0.60 3.54
N THR A 721 61.14 0.05 4.16
CA THR A 721 61.29 0.05 5.63
C THR A 721 61.79 1.39 6.14
N LEU A 722 61.05 1.99 7.07
CA LEU A 722 61.37 3.25 7.74
C LEU A 722 61.48 3.03 9.26
N ARG A 723 62.66 3.28 9.83
CA ARG A 723 62.94 3.13 11.28
C ARG A 723 63.69 4.33 11.85
N PRO A 724 62.98 5.41 12.22
CA PRO A 724 63.58 6.56 12.87
C PRO A 724 63.93 6.29 14.33
N THR A 725 65.08 6.79 14.77
CA THR A 725 65.60 6.64 16.14
C THR A 725 65.85 8.01 16.83
N GLY A 726 65.14 9.06 16.40
CA GLY A 726 65.17 10.46 16.87
C GLY A 726 63.91 11.20 16.40
N ASP A 727 63.94 12.53 16.24
CA ASP A 727 62.76 13.37 15.91
C ASP A 727 62.78 13.96 14.48
N PRO A 728 62.93 13.15 13.42
CA PRO A 728 63.02 13.64 12.05
C PRO A 728 61.70 14.25 11.55
N SER A 729 61.82 15.20 10.62
CA SER A 729 60.68 15.70 9.84
C SER A 729 60.60 15.04 8.47
N LEU A 730 59.61 14.17 8.27
CA LEU A 730 59.43 13.39 7.05
C LEU A 730 58.14 13.78 6.34
N ARG A 731 58.24 14.14 5.05
CA ARG A 731 57.07 14.46 4.22
C ARG A 731 57.03 13.58 2.98
N PHE A 732 55.84 13.07 2.68
CA PHE A 732 55.66 12.19 1.55
C PHE A 732 54.49 12.60 0.66
N SER A 733 54.72 12.67 -0.66
CA SER A 733 53.69 13.11 -1.60
C SER A 733 53.93 12.75 -3.08
N PRO A 734 53.11 11.89 -3.72
CA PRO A 734 52.42 10.70 -3.19
C PRO A 734 53.38 9.53 -2.90
N CYS A 735 53.03 8.60 -2.01
CA CYS A 735 53.90 7.48 -1.65
C CYS A 735 53.24 6.12 -1.35
N LEU A 736 54.07 5.08 -1.25
CA LEU A 736 53.75 3.79 -0.63
C LEU A 736 54.85 3.43 0.39
N VAL A 737 54.49 3.19 1.64
CA VAL A 737 55.40 2.76 2.71
C VAL A 737 55.00 1.37 3.20
N LEU A 738 55.87 0.36 3.05
CA LEU A 738 55.51 -1.01 3.43
C LEU A 738 55.57 -1.22 4.96
N THR A 739 56.62 -0.73 5.63
CA THR A 739 56.79 -0.89 7.08
C THR A 739 57.36 0.35 7.74
N LEU A 740 56.66 0.86 8.75
CA LEU A 740 57.05 1.99 9.60
C LEU A 740 57.20 1.53 11.05
N ARG A 741 58.41 1.63 11.61
CA ARG A 741 58.69 1.30 13.02
C ARG A 741 59.56 2.35 13.73
N PRO A 742 58.94 3.42 14.25
CA PRO A 742 59.64 4.48 14.97
C PRO A 742 60.01 4.06 16.40
N THR A 743 61.18 4.52 16.84
CA THR A 743 61.72 4.32 18.18
C THR A 743 62.00 5.63 18.94
N GLY A 744 61.80 6.78 18.28
CA GLY A 744 61.74 8.14 18.86
C GLY A 744 60.42 8.83 18.44
N ASP A 745 60.35 10.16 18.47
CA ASP A 745 59.11 10.94 18.27
C ASP A 745 59.09 11.73 16.93
N PRO A 746 59.01 11.04 15.76
CA PRO A 746 59.09 11.70 14.45
C PRO A 746 57.84 12.51 14.10
N SER A 747 58.04 13.58 13.31
CA SER A 747 56.94 14.32 12.67
C SER A 747 56.71 13.84 11.23
N LEU A 748 55.56 13.19 11.00
CA LEU A 748 55.24 12.55 9.71
C LEU A 748 54.07 13.28 9.04
N ARG A 749 54.24 13.67 7.77
CA ARG A 749 53.13 14.19 6.93
C ARG A 749 52.98 13.42 5.63
N PHE A 750 51.74 13.04 5.31
CA PHE A 750 51.41 12.19 4.16
C PHE A 750 50.39 12.86 3.25
N SER A 751 50.63 12.99 1.93
CA SER A 751 49.65 13.56 1.01
C SER A 751 49.80 13.12 -0.47
N PRO A 752 48.88 12.33 -1.05
CA PRO A 752 48.26 11.11 -0.52
C PRO A 752 49.28 9.94 -0.41
N CYS A 753 49.19 9.09 0.61
CA CYS A 753 50.10 7.95 0.77
C CYS A 753 49.46 6.74 1.47
N LEU A 754 49.86 5.53 1.08
CA LEU A 754 49.46 4.27 1.71
C LEU A 754 50.59 3.72 2.60
N VAL A 755 50.28 3.38 3.86
CA VAL A 755 51.21 2.72 4.80
C VAL A 755 50.65 1.34 5.16
N LEU A 756 51.39 0.26 4.88
CA LEU A 756 50.85 -1.11 5.05
C LEU A 756 51.03 -1.69 6.45
N THR A 757 52.12 -1.37 7.15
CA THR A 757 52.37 -1.86 8.51
C THR A 757 53.00 -0.78 9.39
N LEU A 758 52.41 -0.55 10.56
CA LEU A 758 52.85 0.43 11.56
C LEU A 758 53.11 -0.28 12.89
N GLY A 759 54.26 -0.04 13.52
CA GLY A 759 54.55 -0.50 14.87
C GLY A 759 55.45 0.48 15.61
N SER A 760 54.88 1.26 16.54
CA SER A 760 55.60 2.30 17.30
C SER A 760 55.96 1.83 18.71
N THR A 761 57.08 2.30 19.23
CA THR A 761 57.41 2.24 20.67
C THR A 761 57.51 3.63 21.32
N GLY A 762 57.19 4.72 20.60
CA GLY A 762 57.19 6.12 21.06
C GLY A 762 55.97 6.94 20.58
N ASP A 763 55.91 8.23 20.92
CA ASP A 763 54.77 9.11 20.62
C ASP A 763 54.85 9.64 19.17
N LEU A 764 53.76 9.49 18.41
CA LEU A 764 53.73 9.81 16.98
C LEU A 764 52.88 11.04 16.67
N SER A 765 53.48 12.05 16.04
CA SER A 765 52.73 13.17 15.44
C SER A 765 52.43 12.90 13.96
N LEU A 766 51.16 12.60 13.67
CA LEU A 766 50.66 12.30 12.33
C LEU A 766 49.88 13.50 11.78
N GLY A 767 50.35 14.07 10.66
CA GLY A 767 49.57 15.02 9.86
C GLY A 767 49.12 14.38 8.55
N PHE A 768 47.81 14.30 8.35
CA PHE A 768 47.22 13.87 7.08
C PHE A 768 46.95 15.06 6.16
#